data_AF-B4VV68-F1
#
_entry.id   AF-B4VV68-F1
#
_cell.length_a   1.000
_cell.length_b   1.000
_cell.length_c   1.000
_cell.angle_alpha   90.00
_cell.angle_beta   90.00
_cell.angle_gamma   90.00
#
_symmetry.space_group_name_H-M   'P 1'
#
loop_
_entity.id
_entity.type
_entity.pdbx_description
1 polymer ?
#
loop_
_entity_poly.entity_id
_entity_poly.type
_entity_poly.pdbx_seq_one_letter_code
_entity_poly.pdbx_strand_id
1 'polypeptide(L)'
;MVREAINQWKYVANIDFHRVDKGGNLRFSGESGKGGLASYKYNRKWWNPFSWGSDKLNHVNIKLGKQSENGIGARFLDVAIHEIGHALGLKHPGNYNGDKKGKSPFLSYSQDNNTNTVMSYNDVGSYAATPMPYDIRAVQYLYGARSFNSGNTTYKFSSVNSYWDGSRHRGRSNKPMKLAVWDSAGVDTFNLSKLGYSRNGYHIDINQGGIITYQDEYNQRTYKAQDNSKDRKDWETHKTSPRGTTIAYGARIENVVGSSSDDKIIGNSSANVLRGGRGDDDIKGNSNNDTLYGDAGNDRLYGGSGSDRLDGGSGNDRLYGGSGSDRLDGGSGNDRLYGDSSSRFSFFSGSDYLHGGLGNDSLYGGRYNDTLVGSYGNDYLHGGTGSDSMSGGSGNDRYVVDNVGDRIVEYSNRGTDQVSSSINYTLGDHLENLSLTGKASRGYGNALNNRIRGNNLANYIRGSAGDDRLYGYGGNDTLKGDGDNDYLNGGTGSDRMYGGSGNDYLNGGTGSDRMSGGSGNDRYVVDNVGDRIVEYSNHGTDQVSSSINYTLGDHLENLSLTGKASRGYGNALNNSIRGNNLANYIRGSAGDDYLYGYSGNDTLTGDGDNDYLNGGTGSDSMYGGSGNDRYIAILNRMQQVDGLKSRYSKGFSFENCHNQFRIAI
;
A
#
# COMPACT_ATOMS: atom_id res chain seq x y z
N MET A 1 41.35 35.24 -7.25
CA MET A 1 41.91 34.10 -6.50
C MET A 1 42.25 34.47 -5.06
N VAL A 2 43.32 35.21 -4.75
CA VAL A 2 43.55 35.65 -3.35
C VAL A 2 42.41 36.53 -2.83
N ARG A 3 41.98 37.52 -3.63
CA ARG A 3 40.76 38.30 -3.31
C ARG A 3 39.51 37.44 -3.17
N GLU A 4 39.44 36.36 -3.93
CA GLU A 4 38.31 35.43 -3.86
C GLU A 4 38.34 34.68 -2.53
N ALA A 5 39.48 34.07 -2.17
CA ALA A 5 39.68 33.41 -0.89
C ALA A 5 39.37 34.33 0.30
N ILE A 6 39.80 35.60 0.23
CA ILE A 6 39.47 36.63 1.23
C ILE A 6 37.95 36.84 1.32
N ASN A 7 37.27 36.99 0.19
CA ASN A 7 35.83 37.16 0.15
C ASN A 7 35.09 35.96 0.75
N GLN A 8 35.56 34.73 0.51
CA GLN A 8 34.94 33.54 1.07
C GLN A 8 34.97 33.52 2.62
N TRP A 9 36.06 33.98 3.26
CA TRP A 9 36.10 34.18 4.71
C TRP A 9 35.22 35.36 5.17
N LYS A 10 35.19 36.43 4.38
CA LYS A 10 34.34 37.60 4.64
C LYS A 10 32.85 37.26 4.61
N TYR A 11 32.39 36.31 3.79
CA TYR A 11 30.96 35.98 3.70
C TYR A 11 30.43 35.27 4.94
N VAL A 12 31.28 34.57 5.69
CA VAL A 12 30.84 33.67 6.76
C VAL A 12 31.06 34.23 8.17
N ALA A 13 31.93 35.24 8.35
CA ALA A 13 32.26 35.81 9.65
C ALA A 13 32.33 37.34 9.64
N ASN A 14 32.18 37.99 10.81
CA ASN A 14 32.24 39.45 10.95
C ASN A 14 33.68 39.97 10.87
N ILE A 15 34.29 39.83 9.69
CA ILE A 15 35.64 40.25 9.38
C ILE A 15 35.59 41.12 8.13
N ASP A 16 36.15 42.33 8.20
CA ASP A 16 36.29 43.22 7.05
C ASP A 16 37.75 43.35 6.63
N PHE A 17 37.99 43.10 5.35
CA PHE A 17 39.31 43.18 4.75
C PHE A 17 39.44 44.46 3.93
N HIS A 18 40.44 45.27 4.26
CA HIS A 18 40.78 46.49 3.55
C HIS A 18 42.17 46.35 2.93
N ARG A 19 42.29 46.61 1.63
CA ARG A 19 43.59 46.61 0.95
C ARG A 19 44.37 47.85 1.36
N VAL A 20 45.60 47.65 1.82
CA VAL A 20 46.57 48.73 2.10
C VAL A 20 47.88 48.43 1.38
N ASP A 21 48.60 49.48 0.98
CA ASP A 21 49.83 49.33 0.19
C ASP A 21 51.04 48.91 1.02
N LYS A 22 51.09 49.30 2.31
CA LYS A 22 52.16 48.93 3.26
C LYS A 22 51.58 48.76 4.67
N GLY A 23 52.25 47.97 5.50
CA GLY A 23 51.91 47.84 6.92
C GLY A 23 50.68 46.99 7.26
N GLY A 24 50.01 46.39 6.27
CA GLY A 24 48.82 45.56 6.48
C GLY A 24 49.05 44.39 7.44
N ASN A 25 47.98 44.01 8.14
CA ASN A 25 47.98 42.88 9.07
C ASN A 25 48.17 41.57 8.31
N LEU A 26 47.37 41.32 7.26
CA LEU A 26 47.53 40.19 6.36
C LEU A 26 48.47 40.56 5.20
N ARG A 27 49.58 39.84 5.06
CA ARG A 27 50.58 40.09 4.01
C ARG A 27 50.68 38.89 3.09
N PHE A 28 50.79 39.13 1.78
CA PHE A 28 50.97 38.10 0.78
C PHE A 28 52.28 38.32 0.03
N SER A 29 53.10 37.29 -0.07
CA SER A 29 54.33 37.32 -0.86
C SER A 29 54.45 36.10 -1.77
N GLY A 30 55.12 36.27 -2.90
CA GLY A 30 55.44 35.20 -3.85
C GLY A 30 56.94 34.93 -3.84
N GLU A 31 57.34 33.71 -3.49
CA GLU A 31 58.75 33.28 -3.59
C GLU A 31 58.97 32.50 -4.89
N SER A 32 59.90 32.95 -5.73
CA SER A 32 60.31 32.24 -6.94
C SER A 32 61.47 31.28 -6.65
N GLY A 33 61.17 29.99 -6.46
CA GLY A 33 62.18 28.93 -6.26
C GLY A 33 61.97 27.75 -7.21
N LYS A 34 63.03 27.02 -7.58
CA LYS A 34 62.96 25.78 -8.38
C LYS A 34 62.32 24.65 -7.56
N GLY A 35 61.00 24.69 -7.41
CA GLY A 35 60.17 23.63 -6.86
C GLY A 35 58.75 23.90 -7.32
N GLY A 36 58.08 22.90 -7.91
CA GLY A 36 56.70 23.09 -8.38
C GLY A 36 55.77 23.51 -7.25
N LEU A 37 54.58 24.05 -7.57
CA LEU A 37 53.47 24.19 -6.62
C LEU A 37 53.25 22.83 -5.93
N ALA A 38 53.81 22.69 -4.73
CA ALA A 38 53.93 21.43 -4.01
C ALA A 38 54.32 20.25 -4.93
N SER A 39 55.58 20.20 -5.37
CA SER A 39 56.13 18.99 -5.99
C SER A 39 56.53 17.98 -4.92
N TYR A 40 55.65 16.98 -4.75
CA TYR A 40 56.02 15.68 -4.24
C TYR A 40 57.03 15.04 -5.22
N LYS A 41 58.21 14.62 -4.74
CA LYS A 41 59.02 13.60 -5.43
C LYS A 41 59.33 12.51 -4.41
N TYR A 42 58.73 11.33 -4.62
CA TYR A 42 59.15 10.10 -3.97
C TYR A 42 60.59 9.81 -4.40
N ASN A 43 61.56 9.97 -3.49
CA ASN A 43 62.61 8.97 -3.35
C ASN A 43 63.16 8.96 -1.92
N ARG A 44 63.51 7.76 -1.46
CA ARG A 44 63.78 7.39 -0.06
C ARG A 44 64.89 8.22 0.60
N LYS A 45 64.73 8.34 1.92
CA LYS A 45 65.63 8.90 2.95
C LYS A 45 65.69 10.43 3.01
N TRP A 46 65.63 10.92 4.24
CA TRP A 46 65.68 12.32 4.70
C TRP A 46 64.32 13.02 4.80
N TRP A 47 63.80 12.95 6.04
CA TRP A 47 62.70 13.72 6.57
C TRP A 47 63.08 15.21 6.67
N ASN A 48 62.18 16.08 6.20
CA ASN A 48 61.54 17.22 6.90
C ASN A 48 61.19 18.35 5.91
N PRO A 49 59.93 18.80 5.78
CA PRO A 49 59.67 20.07 5.11
C PRO A 49 58.68 20.93 5.89
N PHE A 50 59.11 21.71 6.88
CA PHE A 50 58.50 23.00 7.28
C PHE A 50 59.43 23.67 8.29
N SER A 51 60.10 24.77 7.91
CA SER A 51 60.71 25.69 8.87
C SER A 51 59.81 26.91 8.99
N TRP A 52 59.19 27.06 10.15
CA TRP A 52 58.54 28.30 10.59
C TRP A 52 59.59 29.39 10.80
N GLY A 53 59.24 30.62 10.44
CA GLY A 53 59.73 31.80 11.12
C GLY A 53 58.52 32.48 11.75
N SER A 54 58.36 32.35 13.06
CA SER A 54 57.35 33.02 13.89
C SER A 54 57.55 34.54 14.02
N ASP A 55 58.24 35.19 13.08
CA ASP A 55 58.63 36.58 13.26
C ASP A 55 57.59 37.60 12.77
N LYS A 56 56.48 37.16 12.16
CA LYS A 56 55.37 38.06 11.82
C LYS A 56 54.04 37.32 11.92
N LEU A 57 53.33 37.47 13.05
CA LEU A 57 51.89 37.19 13.11
C LEU A 57 51.21 37.70 11.82
N ASN A 58 50.37 36.88 11.19
CA ASN A 58 49.54 37.24 10.04
C ASN A 58 50.26 37.39 8.67
N HIS A 59 51.40 36.74 8.46
CA HIS A 59 52.07 36.68 7.15
C HIS A 59 51.76 35.39 6.39
N VAL A 60 51.20 35.48 5.18
CA VAL A 60 50.90 34.36 4.28
C VAL A 60 51.90 34.34 3.12
N ASN A 61 52.74 33.30 3.05
CA ASN A 61 53.70 33.11 1.97
C ASN A 61 53.21 32.04 0.99
N ILE A 62 53.06 32.39 -0.28
CA ILE A 62 52.60 31.45 -1.32
C ILE A 62 53.74 31.20 -2.31
N LYS A 63 54.27 29.97 -2.34
CA LYS A 63 55.30 29.57 -3.31
C LYS A 63 54.69 29.29 -4.68
N LEU A 64 55.09 30.08 -5.68
CA LEU A 64 54.66 29.92 -7.07
C LEU A 64 55.74 29.17 -7.86
N GLY A 65 55.51 27.89 -8.13
CA GLY A 65 56.40 27.12 -9.00
C GLY A 65 56.20 27.44 -10.49
N LYS A 66 57.23 27.19 -11.33
CA LYS A 66 57.12 27.24 -12.81
C LYS A 66 56.14 26.16 -13.31
N GLN A 67 54.86 26.47 -13.32
CA GLN A 67 53.88 25.82 -14.19
C GLN A 67 53.18 26.92 -14.97
N SER A 68 53.02 26.69 -16.28
CA SER A 68 52.34 27.61 -17.20
C SER A 68 51.00 28.07 -16.61
N GLU A 69 50.67 29.34 -16.81
CA GLU A 69 49.47 30.08 -16.37
C GLU A 69 48.11 29.38 -16.64
N ASN A 70 48.13 28.24 -17.32
CA ASN A 70 47.01 27.46 -17.82
C ASN A 70 46.42 26.40 -16.84
N GLY A 71 46.90 26.28 -15.59
CA GLY A 71 46.51 25.18 -14.67
C GLY A 71 46.35 25.51 -13.17
N ILE A 72 46.39 26.79 -12.78
CA ILE A 72 46.58 27.21 -11.37
C ILE A 72 45.27 27.26 -10.55
N GLY A 73 44.09 27.35 -11.16
CA GLY A 73 42.81 27.69 -10.51
C GLY A 73 42.44 26.96 -9.21
N ALA A 74 41.85 25.77 -9.27
CA ALA A 74 41.18 25.17 -8.10
C ALA A 74 42.10 24.89 -6.90
N ARG A 75 43.31 24.35 -7.15
CA ARG A 75 44.28 24.03 -6.08
C ARG A 75 44.85 25.29 -5.43
N PHE A 76 45.09 26.35 -6.21
CA PHE A 76 45.57 27.60 -5.63
C PHE A 76 44.50 28.25 -4.76
N LEU A 77 43.22 28.17 -5.14
CA LEU A 77 42.14 28.73 -4.34
C LEU A 77 42.05 28.04 -2.98
N ASP A 78 42.04 26.71 -2.98
CA ASP A 78 42.03 25.87 -1.77
C ASP A 78 43.19 26.19 -0.82
N VAL A 79 44.43 26.23 -1.35
CA VAL A 79 45.61 26.61 -0.56
C VAL A 79 45.50 28.05 -0.04
N ALA A 80 45.03 28.99 -0.86
CA ALA A 80 44.85 30.37 -0.42
C ALA A 80 43.82 30.47 0.72
N ILE A 81 42.72 29.72 0.66
CA ILE A 81 41.71 29.66 1.73
C ILE A 81 42.34 29.06 2.99
N HIS A 82 43.06 27.95 2.87
CA HIS A 82 43.76 27.27 3.97
C HIS A 82 44.73 28.21 4.71
N GLU A 83 45.62 28.88 3.98
CA GLU A 83 46.63 29.74 4.58
C GLU A 83 46.03 31.02 5.19
N ILE A 84 44.98 31.56 4.58
CA ILE A 84 44.22 32.66 5.21
C ILE A 84 43.56 32.17 6.50
N GLY A 85 43.04 30.94 6.53
CA GLY A 85 42.52 30.31 7.75
C GLY A 85 43.54 30.31 8.89
N HIS A 86 44.79 29.93 8.61
CA HIS A 86 45.89 30.04 9.59
C HIS A 86 46.12 31.48 10.07
N ALA A 87 46.12 32.44 9.15
CA ALA A 87 46.27 33.85 9.49
C ALA A 87 45.09 34.41 10.31
N LEU A 88 43.91 33.79 10.21
CA LEU A 88 42.73 34.06 11.04
C LEU A 88 42.71 33.23 12.35
N GLY A 89 43.77 32.47 12.64
CA GLY A 89 43.93 31.73 13.89
C GLY A 89 43.47 30.28 13.87
N LEU A 90 43.07 29.73 12.73
CA LEU A 90 42.73 28.31 12.60
C LEU A 90 44.00 27.44 12.61
N LYS A 91 43.87 26.22 13.11
CA LYS A 91 44.95 25.22 13.15
C LYS A 91 44.52 23.96 12.40
N HIS A 92 45.49 23.14 12.03
CA HIS A 92 45.18 21.80 11.54
C HIS A 92 44.47 20.98 12.63
N PRO A 93 43.48 20.14 12.29
CA PRO A 93 42.80 19.31 13.27
C PRO A 93 43.70 18.26 13.92
N GLY A 94 44.72 17.77 13.20
CA GLY A 94 45.70 16.80 13.66
C GLY A 94 47.14 17.30 13.59
N ASN A 95 48.07 16.56 14.19
CA ASN A 95 49.49 16.88 14.13
C ASN A 95 50.11 16.31 12.85
N TYR A 96 50.04 17.07 11.77
CA TYR A 96 50.59 16.68 10.47
C TYR A 96 52.03 17.13 10.23
N ASN A 97 52.52 18.08 11.03
CA ASN A 97 53.77 18.79 10.83
C ASN A 97 54.86 18.40 11.84
N GLY A 98 54.68 17.34 12.64
CA GLY A 98 55.65 16.84 13.61
C GLY A 98 56.26 15.48 13.26
N ASP A 99 57.34 15.11 13.97
CA ASP A 99 58.10 13.85 13.77
C ASP A 99 57.30 12.56 14.04
N LYS A 100 56.08 12.69 14.54
CA LYS A 100 55.09 11.60 14.62
C LYS A 100 53.78 12.15 14.08
N LYS A 101 53.52 11.91 12.79
CA LYS A 101 52.21 12.19 12.17
C LYS A 101 51.11 11.55 13.02
N GLY A 102 50.26 12.37 13.64
CA GLY A 102 49.28 11.95 14.64
C GLY A 102 47.86 12.22 14.17
N LYS A 103 46.93 11.29 14.49
CA LYS A 103 45.48 11.49 14.34
C LYS A 103 45.04 12.75 15.11
N SER A 104 44.00 13.43 14.62
CA SER A 104 43.36 14.50 15.39
C SER A 104 42.96 13.99 16.78
N PRO A 105 43.22 14.76 17.85
CA PRO A 105 42.70 14.45 19.19
C PRO A 105 41.23 14.83 19.36
N PHE A 106 40.64 15.57 18.41
CA PHE A 106 39.28 16.12 18.52
C PHE A 106 38.32 15.59 17.46
N LEU A 107 38.82 15.31 16.25
CA LEU A 107 38.03 14.76 15.15
C LEU A 107 38.33 13.29 14.96
N SER A 108 37.30 12.49 14.68
CA SER A 108 37.50 11.14 14.18
C SER A 108 38.20 11.17 12.81
N TYR A 109 38.79 10.05 12.39
CA TYR A 109 39.41 9.96 11.07
C TYR A 109 38.42 10.20 9.93
N SER A 110 37.13 9.86 10.12
CA SER A 110 36.07 10.13 9.15
C SER A 110 35.58 11.59 9.15
N GLN A 111 35.95 12.37 10.16
CA GLN A 111 35.63 13.79 10.28
C GLN A 111 36.79 14.70 9.86
N ASP A 112 38.03 14.28 10.08
CA ASP A 112 39.24 15.01 9.71
C ASP A 112 39.59 14.79 8.23
N ASN A 113 38.85 15.49 7.36
CA ASN A 113 39.04 15.49 5.91
C ASN A 113 38.61 16.84 5.30
N ASN A 114 38.94 17.03 4.03
CA ASN A 114 38.63 18.27 3.29
C ASN A 114 37.16 18.44 2.85
N THR A 115 36.24 17.54 3.21
CA THR A 115 34.78 17.81 3.13
C THR A 115 34.31 18.60 4.35
N ASN A 116 34.96 18.45 5.50
CA ASN A 116 34.53 19.14 6.73
C ASN A 116 35.41 20.34 7.07
N THR A 117 36.70 20.32 6.72
CA THR A 117 37.64 21.42 7.00
C THR A 117 38.75 21.49 5.95
N VAL A 118 38.98 22.66 5.37
CA VAL A 118 40.14 22.94 4.49
C VAL A 118 41.46 22.83 5.25
N MET A 119 41.44 22.87 6.58
CA MET A 119 42.62 22.75 7.44
C MET A 119 43.12 21.29 7.55
N SER A 120 42.39 20.31 7.01
CA SER A 120 42.83 18.91 7.00
C SER A 120 43.84 18.63 5.89
N TYR A 121 44.83 17.78 6.16
CA TYR A 121 45.72 17.21 5.14
C TYR A 121 45.34 15.78 4.73
N ASN A 122 44.28 15.22 5.28
CA ASN A 122 43.72 13.95 4.81
C ASN A 122 42.86 14.25 3.57
N ASP A 123 43.54 14.37 2.41
CA ASP A 123 42.89 14.68 1.13
C ASP A 123 42.30 13.42 0.48
N VAL A 124 41.08 13.56 -0.03
CA VAL A 124 40.33 12.55 -0.80
C VAL A 124 40.03 13.02 -2.23
N GLY A 125 40.95 13.77 -2.85
CA GLY A 125 41.06 13.87 -4.30
C GLY A 125 40.28 15.00 -4.98
N SER A 126 39.88 16.06 -4.25
CA SER A 126 39.22 17.29 -4.76
C SER A 126 39.61 18.51 -3.91
N TYR A 127 39.40 19.73 -4.42
CA TYR A 127 39.83 20.98 -3.78
C TYR A 127 38.64 21.83 -3.33
N ALA A 128 38.72 22.49 -2.17
CA ALA A 128 37.65 23.36 -1.69
C ALA A 128 37.71 24.76 -2.35
N ALA A 129 36.54 25.32 -2.66
CA ALA A 129 36.40 26.68 -3.18
C ALA A 129 35.99 27.69 -2.08
N THR A 130 35.62 27.20 -0.91
CA THR A 130 35.14 27.97 0.25
C THR A 130 35.74 27.39 1.54
N PRO A 131 35.72 28.12 2.67
CA PRO A 131 35.77 27.49 3.99
C PRO A 131 34.72 26.37 4.08
N MET A 132 35.05 25.23 4.67
CA MET A 132 34.15 24.10 4.84
C MET A 132 33.42 24.18 6.20
N PRO A 133 32.39 23.34 6.49
CA PRO A 133 31.49 23.56 7.62
C PRO A 133 32.15 23.73 9.00
N TYR A 134 33.23 23.00 9.30
CA TYR A 134 33.97 23.18 10.56
C TYR A 134 34.82 24.44 10.57
N ASP A 135 35.37 24.85 9.41
CA ASP A 135 36.10 26.10 9.29
C ASP A 135 35.19 27.29 9.56
N ILE A 136 33.99 27.26 8.96
CA ILE A 136 32.95 28.28 9.14
C ILE A 136 32.58 28.37 10.62
N ARG A 137 32.27 27.24 11.25
CA ARG A 137 31.92 27.23 12.68
C ARG A 137 33.06 27.74 13.57
N ALA A 138 34.30 27.38 13.26
CA ALA A 138 35.46 27.80 14.05
C ALA A 138 35.76 29.30 13.88
N VAL A 139 35.68 29.84 12.67
CA VAL A 139 35.91 31.29 12.44
C VAL A 139 34.76 32.13 12.99
N GLN A 140 33.52 31.63 12.93
CA GLN A 140 32.37 32.28 13.56
C GLN A 140 32.44 32.26 15.08
N TYR A 141 33.04 31.23 15.68
CA TYR A 141 33.32 31.23 17.11
C TYR A 141 34.31 32.33 17.51
N LEU A 142 35.33 32.58 16.69
CA LEU A 142 36.35 33.60 16.96
C LEU A 142 35.85 35.03 16.70
N TYR A 143 35.03 35.24 15.66
CA TYR A 143 34.72 36.56 15.14
C TYR A 143 33.22 36.87 15.04
N GLY A 144 32.35 35.93 15.37
CA GLY A 144 30.90 36.04 15.18
C GLY A 144 30.45 35.74 13.76
N ALA A 145 29.22 35.22 13.63
CA ALA A 145 28.58 34.95 12.34
C ALA A 145 28.14 36.24 11.66
N ARG A 146 28.37 36.32 10.34
CA ARG A 146 27.94 37.46 9.54
C ARG A 146 26.56 37.24 8.95
N SER A 147 25.74 38.28 9.00
CA SER A 147 24.53 38.36 8.19
C SER A 147 24.92 38.52 6.71
N PHE A 148 24.68 37.48 5.95
CA PHE A 148 25.00 37.37 4.53
C PHE A 148 23.87 36.61 3.83
N ASN A 149 23.52 37.05 2.62
CA ASN A 149 22.39 36.54 1.84
C ASN A 149 21.04 36.47 2.60
N SER A 150 20.79 37.38 3.53
CA SER A 150 19.66 37.33 4.47
C SER A 150 18.24 37.47 3.87
N GLY A 151 18.07 37.36 2.55
CA GLY A 151 16.79 37.36 1.86
C GLY A 151 16.69 36.14 0.94
N ASN A 152 15.50 35.88 0.39
CA ASN A 152 15.24 34.63 -0.33
C ASN A 152 16.20 34.41 -1.51
N THR A 153 16.98 33.33 -1.43
CA THR A 153 18.04 32.98 -2.36
C THR A 153 17.75 31.64 -3.02
N THR A 154 17.81 31.61 -4.36
CA THR A 154 17.78 30.34 -5.11
C THR A 154 19.19 29.97 -5.58
N TYR A 155 19.72 28.91 -4.98
CA TYR A 155 20.98 28.28 -5.33
C TYR A 155 20.78 27.37 -6.54
N LYS A 156 21.11 27.86 -7.73
CA LYS A 156 20.97 27.12 -9.00
C LYS A 156 22.21 26.30 -9.32
N PHE A 157 22.01 25.07 -9.79
CA PHE A 157 23.06 24.19 -10.29
C PHE A 157 23.00 24.09 -11.81
N SER A 158 24.14 24.21 -12.50
CA SER A 158 24.21 24.12 -13.97
C SER A 158 25.37 23.23 -14.39
N SER A 159 25.10 22.03 -14.89
CA SER A 159 26.09 20.98 -15.20
C SER A 159 26.98 20.55 -14.02
N VAL A 160 27.36 19.27 -14.00
CA VAL A 160 28.11 18.56 -12.93
C VAL A 160 29.40 19.25 -12.44
N ASN A 161 29.92 20.21 -13.19
CA ASN A 161 31.18 20.90 -12.92
C ASN A 161 31.03 22.41 -12.65
N SER A 162 29.82 22.92 -12.43
CA SER A 162 29.60 24.30 -11.96
C SER A 162 28.67 24.29 -10.76
N TYR A 163 29.30 24.36 -9.59
CA TYR A 163 28.64 24.66 -8.34
C TYR A 163 28.43 26.18 -8.25
N TRP A 164 27.18 26.58 -7.96
CA TRP A 164 26.70 27.95 -7.80
C TRP A 164 26.88 28.89 -9.02
N ASP A 165 25.78 29.43 -9.53
CA ASP A 165 25.71 30.47 -10.59
C ASP A 165 26.21 31.84 -10.11
N GLY A 166 27.46 31.88 -9.62
CA GLY A 166 28.13 33.09 -9.21
C GLY A 166 29.65 32.97 -9.07
N SER A 167 30.20 31.75 -9.07
CA SER A 167 31.65 31.53 -9.11
C SER A 167 32.04 30.63 -10.28
N ARG A 168 32.47 31.24 -11.39
CA ARG A 168 33.12 30.55 -12.51
C ARG A 168 34.47 29.97 -12.05
N HIS A 169 34.47 28.84 -11.34
CA HIS A 169 35.71 28.18 -10.92
C HIS A 169 35.76 26.75 -11.44
N ARG A 170 35.86 26.61 -12.77
CA ARG A 170 36.33 25.37 -13.40
C ARG A 170 37.83 25.26 -13.21
N GLY A 171 38.28 24.30 -12.39
CA GLY A 171 39.66 23.82 -12.45
C GLY A 171 39.88 22.99 -13.71
N ARG A 172 40.94 23.28 -14.48
CA ARG A 172 41.31 22.53 -15.71
C ARG A 172 41.78 21.09 -15.46
N SER A 173 41.78 20.63 -14.20
CA SER A 173 42.11 19.25 -13.81
C SER A 173 40.94 18.27 -13.92
N ASN A 174 39.77 18.67 -14.45
CA ASN A 174 38.53 17.88 -14.42
C ASN A 174 38.11 17.42 -13.01
N LYS A 175 38.72 17.97 -11.94
CA LYS A 175 38.36 17.64 -10.57
C LYS A 175 37.26 18.60 -10.09
N PRO A 176 36.10 18.10 -9.67
CA PRO A 176 35.05 18.94 -9.11
C PRO A 176 35.56 19.62 -7.83
N MET A 177 35.14 20.87 -7.61
CA MET A 177 35.43 21.61 -6.39
C MET A 177 34.39 21.30 -5.31
N LYS A 178 34.78 21.38 -4.04
CA LYS A 178 33.87 21.30 -2.88
C LYS A 178 33.51 22.69 -2.40
N LEU A 179 32.27 22.88 -1.95
CA LEU A 179 31.82 24.14 -1.38
C LEU A 179 30.99 23.89 -0.13
N ALA A 180 30.91 24.91 0.72
CA ALA A 180 29.96 25.00 1.80
C ALA A 180 29.10 26.23 1.62
N VAL A 181 27.79 26.07 1.78
CA VAL A 181 26.82 27.17 1.71
C VAL A 181 26.61 27.73 3.12
N TRP A 182 26.77 29.04 3.23
CA TRP A 182 26.34 29.84 4.37
C TRP A 182 25.25 30.78 3.90
N ASP A 183 24.08 30.66 4.53
CA ASP A 183 22.98 31.61 4.40
C ASP A 183 22.45 31.92 5.81
N SER A 184 22.31 33.21 6.12
CA SER A 184 21.98 33.65 7.47
C SER A 184 20.47 33.77 7.72
N ALA A 185 19.67 33.98 6.68
CA ALA A 185 18.21 34.13 6.77
C ALA A 185 17.57 34.20 5.39
N GLY A 186 16.27 33.98 5.32
CA GLY A 186 15.55 33.95 4.05
C GLY A 186 14.67 32.72 4.02
N VAL A 187 13.95 32.56 2.91
CA VAL A 187 13.39 31.28 2.51
C VAL A 187 14.16 30.86 1.26
N ASP A 188 15.06 29.92 1.43
CA ASP A 188 16.11 29.62 0.46
C ASP A 188 15.89 28.29 -0.22
N THR A 189 16.29 28.20 -1.49
CA THR A 189 15.98 27.05 -2.35
C THR A 189 17.22 26.51 -3.03
N PHE A 190 17.50 25.22 -2.87
CA PHE A 190 18.39 24.50 -3.79
C PHE A 190 17.61 24.03 -5.01
N ASN A 191 18.02 24.47 -6.21
CA ASN A 191 17.35 24.10 -7.46
C ASN A 191 18.31 23.33 -8.38
N LEU A 192 18.08 22.02 -8.44
CA LEU A 192 18.82 21.04 -9.23
C LEU A 192 18.13 20.69 -10.56
N SER A 193 17.02 21.34 -10.90
CA SER A 193 16.15 20.97 -12.03
C SER A 193 16.81 21.07 -13.41
N LYS A 194 17.98 21.74 -13.49
CA LYS A 194 18.79 21.87 -14.71
C LYS A 194 19.96 20.88 -14.77
N LEU A 195 20.10 20.01 -13.78
CA LEU A 195 21.05 18.91 -13.84
C LEU A 195 20.49 17.83 -14.77
N GLY A 196 21.35 17.35 -15.68
CA GLY A 196 20.97 16.28 -16.59
C GLY A 196 20.86 14.94 -15.88
N TYR A 197 20.27 13.96 -16.56
CA TYR A 197 20.04 12.61 -16.04
C TYR A 197 21.31 12.01 -15.39
N SER A 198 21.16 11.59 -14.14
CA SER A 198 22.13 10.81 -13.36
C SER A 198 21.55 9.42 -13.15
N ARG A 199 22.34 8.36 -13.41
CA ARG A 199 21.85 6.97 -13.33
C ARG A 199 21.25 6.60 -11.97
N ASN A 200 21.71 7.25 -10.90
CA ASN A 200 21.28 7.01 -9.53
C ASN A 200 20.84 8.31 -8.83
N GLY A 201 20.48 9.35 -9.60
CA GLY A 201 20.10 10.67 -9.08
C GLY A 201 21.09 11.29 -8.09
N TYR A 202 20.56 12.12 -7.19
CA TYR A 202 21.26 12.92 -6.20
C TYR A 202 20.80 12.61 -4.77
N HIS A 203 21.72 12.68 -3.82
CA HIS A 203 21.42 12.73 -2.40
C HIS A 203 21.50 14.19 -1.94
N ILE A 204 20.38 14.73 -1.48
CA ILE A 204 20.17 16.13 -1.14
C ILE A 204 19.72 16.20 0.32
N ASP A 205 20.67 16.39 1.23
CA ASP A 205 20.37 16.57 2.66
C ASP A 205 20.51 18.04 3.04
N ILE A 206 19.39 18.70 3.35
CA ILE A 206 19.35 20.12 3.71
C ILE A 206 19.51 20.39 5.22
N ASN A 207 19.85 19.37 6.01
CA ASN A 207 20.21 19.57 7.41
C ASN A 207 21.53 20.32 7.55
N GLN A 208 21.75 20.91 8.72
CA GLN A 208 23.04 21.53 9.03
C GLN A 208 24.16 20.48 9.05
N GLY A 209 25.21 20.70 8.26
CA GLY A 209 26.26 19.71 8.01
C GLY A 209 25.88 18.63 6.99
N GLY A 210 24.68 18.73 6.41
CA GLY A 210 24.19 17.92 5.30
C GLY A 210 25.01 18.15 4.02
N ILE A 211 24.78 17.29 3.04
CA ILE A 211 25.53 17.28 1.78
C ILE A 211 24.61 17.02 0.58
N ILE A 212 24.91 17.73 -0.50
CA ILE A 212 24.32 17.55 -1.82
C ILE A 212 25.37 16.91 -2.73
N THR A 213 25.12 15.67 -3.15
CA THR A 213 26.08 14.84 -3.89
C THR A 213 25.36 13.80 -4.77
N TYR A 214 26.11 13.04 -5.57
CA TYR A 214 25.60 11.85 -6.26
C TYR A 214 25.30 10.72 -5.28
N GLN A 215 24.21 9.98 -5.47
CA GLN A 215 23.91 8.86 -4.56
C GLN A 215 25.00 7.78 -4.55
N ASP A 216 25.61 7.47 -5.70
CA ASP A 216 26.72 6.50 -5.77
C ASP A 216 27.92 6.94 -4.92
N GLU A 217 28.23 8.23 -4.92
CA GLU A 217 29.32 8.78 -4.11
C GLU A 217 28.95 8.77 -2.62
N TYR A 218 27.67 8.96 -2.28
CA TYR A 218 27.18 8.80 -0.90
C TYR A 218 27.27 7.36 -0.41
N ASN A 219 26.84 6.37 -1.20
CA ASN A 219 26.84 4.96 -0.81
C ASN A 219 28.27 4.39 -0.61
N GLN A 220 29.26 4.95 -1.29
CA GLN A 220 30.68 4.63 -1.04
C GLN A 220 31.19 5.12 0.33
N ARG A 221 30.52 6.09 0.97
CA ARG A 221 30.82 6.58 2.33
C ARG A 221 30.43 5.57 3.41
N THR A 222 29.32 4.85 3.23
CA THR A 222 28.79 3.88 4.21
C THR A 222 29.52 2.54 4.16
N TYR A 223 29.82 2.01 2.97
CA TYR A 223 30.42 0.67 2.82
C TYR A 223 31.83 0.54 3.43
N LYS A 224 32.58 1.65 3.55
CA LYS A 224 33.95 1.65 4.09
C LYS A 224 34.07 2.21 5.50
N ALA A 225 33.00 2.74 6.08
CA ALA A 225 32.97 3.12 7.49
C ALA A 225 32.86 1.91 8.44
N GLN A 226 32.54 0.72 7.91
CA GLN A 226 32.43 -0.53 8.66
C GLN A 226 33.74 -1.33 8.78
N ASP A 227 34.87 -0.87 8.22
CA ASP A 227 36.12 -1.63 8.33
C ASP A 227 36.86 -1.37 9.67
N ASN A 228 36.77 -2.39 10.52
CA ASN A 228 37.38 -2.56 11.83
C ASN A 228 38.91 -2.75 11.78
N SER A 229 39.67 -1.93 11.06
CA SER A 229 41.13 -2.13 11.03
C SER A 229 41.89 -1.23 12.02
N LYS A 230 42.38 -1.87 13.09
CA LYS A 230 43.36 -1.34 14.05
C LYS A 230 44.73 -1.04 13.43
N ASP A 231 44.89 -1.02 12.10
CA ASP A 231 46.20 -1.01 11.45
C ASP A 231 46.50 0.24 10.62
N ARG A 232 47.68 0.83 10.91
CA ARG A 232 48.22 2.08 10.34
C ARG A 232 48.68 1.97 8.88
N LYS A 233 48.25 0.98 8.10
CA LYS A 233 48.82 0.71 6.75
C LYS A 233 47.88 0.94 5.56
N ASP A 234 46.65 1.36 5.80
CA ASP A 234 45.61 1.41 4.77
C ASP A 234 45.32 2.84 4.26
N TRP A 235 46.37 3.54 3.86
CA TRP A 235 46.29 4.85 3.23
C TRP A 235 45.75 4.80 1.78
N GLU A 236 45.67 3.62 1.17
CA GLU A 236 45.15 3.42 -0.20
C GLU A 236 43.67 3.06 -0.27
N THR A 237 43.07 2.53 0.80
CA THR A 237 41.72 1.94 0.78
C THR A 237 40.58 2.90 1.16
N HIS A 238 40.85 4.09 1.72
CA HIS A 238 39.83 4.92 2.38
C HIS A 238 39.46 6.25 1.66
N LYS A 239 39.61 6.31 0.33
CA LYS A 239 39.27 7.49 -0.50
C LYS A 239 37.77 7.67 -0.75
N THR A 240 36.92 7.79 0.28
CA THR A 240 35.47 7.91 0.07
C THR A 240 34.83 8.98 0.96
N SER A 241 35.18 10.25 0.74
CA SER A 241 34.23 11.33 1.06
C SER A 241 33.54 11.77 -0.23
N PRO A 242 32.20 11.87 -0.24
CA PRO A 242 31.48 12.30 -1.43
C PRO A 242 31.95 13.68 -1.87
N ARG A 243 32.02 13.91 -3.19
CA ARG A 243 32.19 15.27 -3.71
C ARG A 243 30.84 15.95 -3.66
N GLY A 244 30.77 17.24 -3.37
CA GLY A 244 29.48 17.89 -3.30
C GLY A 244 29.50 19.27 -2.64
N THR A 245 28.30 19.82 -2.51
CA THR A 245 28.03 21.04 -1.75
C THR A 245 27.57 20.66 -0.36
N THR A 246 28.22 21.19 0.67
CA THR A 246 27.87 20.98 2.07
C THR A 246 27.12 22.18 2.62
N ILE A 247 26.36 21.98 3.70
CA ILE A 247 25.62 23.05 4.37
C ILE A 247 26.36 23.40 5.64
N ALA A 248 26.70 24.68 5.81
CA ALA A 248 27.38 25.15 7.01
C ALA A 248 26.49 25.00 8.25
N TYR A 249 27.11 24.82 9.42
CA TYR A 249 26.35 24.86 10.68
C TYR A 249 25.76 26.25 10.89
N GLY A 250 24.48 26.30 11.25
CA GLY A 250 23.73 27.55 11.37
C GLY A 250 23.23 28.15 10.05
N ALA A 251 23.54 27.54 8.90
CA ALA A 251 22.91 27.95 7.64
C ALA A 251 21.43 27.56 7.63
N ARG A 252 20.62 28.37 6.94
CA ARG A 252 19.17 28.17 6.80
C ARG A 252 18.85 27.91 5.33
N ILE A 253 18.22 26.78 5.06
CA ILE A 253 17.76 26.38 3.73
C ILE A 253 16.47 25.60 3.96
N GLU A 254 15.40 25.94 3.25
CA GLU A 254 14.08 25.35 3.49
C GLU A 254 13.59 24.53 2.31
N ASN A 255 13.99 24.88 1.08
CA ASN A 255 13.36 24.33 -0.11
C ASN A 255 14.35 23.59 -1.02
N VAL A 256 13.83 22.58 -1.70
CA VAL A 256 14.55 21.80 -2.70
C VAL A 256 13.68 21.61 -3.93
N VAL A 257 14.28 21.81 -5.10
CA VAL A 257 13.79 21.27 -6.37
C VAL A 257 14.84 20.27 -6.85
N GLY A 258 14.45 19.01 -6.92
CA GLY A 258 15.24 17.91 -7.42
C GLY A 258 15.50 18.01 -8.92
N SER A 259 16.14 16.97 -9.42
CA SER A 259 16.55 16.80 -10.80
C SER A 259 15.47 16.08 -11.60
N SER A 260 15.87 15.37 -12.66
CA SER A 260 14.98 14.52 -13.45
C SER A 260 15.35 13.04 -13.32
N SER A 261 15.92 12.67 -12.19
CA SER A 261 16.44 11.36 -11.86
C SER A 261 16.04 11.03 -10.43
N ASP A 262 16.02 9.74 -10.10
CA ASP A 262 15.68 9.19 -8.80
C ASP A 262 16.51 9.80 -7.65
N ASP A 263 15.97 10.85 -7.03
CA ASP A 263 16.63 11.65 -6.02
C ASP A 263 16.25 11.20 -4.61
N LYS A 264 17.14 11.49 -3.67
CA LYS A 264 16.89 11.32 -2.23
C LYS A 264 16.98 12.67 -1.56
N ILE A 265 15.84 13.20 -1.16
CA ILE A 265 15.71 14.54 -0.57
C ILE A 265 15.38 14.41 0.92
N ILE A 266 16.19 15.04 1.77
CA ILE A 266 15.98 15.06 3.22
C ILE A 266 15.91 16.52 3.65
N GLY A 267 14.71 16.93 4.07
CA GLY A 267 14.39 18.19 4.73
C GLY A 267 15.10 18.35 6.07
N ASN A 268 14.89 19.49 6.73
CA ASN A 268 15.39 19.77 8.06
C ASN A 268 14.23 20.00 9.03
N SER A 269 14.51 20.52 10.23
CA SER A 269 13.48 20.76 11.25
C SER A 269 12.76 22.10 11.06
N SER A 270 12.60 22.57 9.83
CA SER A 270 11.85 23.80 9.49
C SER A 270 10.75 23.41 8.53
N ALA A 271 9.71 24.23 8.38
CA ALA A 271 8.73 24.03 7.32
C ALA A 271 9.43 24.09 5.94
N ASN A 272 9.43 22.99 5.22
CA ASN A 272 10.13 22.80 3.95
C ASN A 272 9.16 22.71 2.77
N VAL A 273 9.60 23.17 1.59
CA VAL A 273 8.96 22.84 0.30
C VAL A 273 9.93 22.01 -0.53
N LEU A 274 9.64 20.71 -0.64
CA LEU A 274 10.49 19.72 -1.29
C LEU A 274 9.80 19.19 -2.53
N ARG A 275 10.50 19.20 -3.67
CA ARG A 275 9.99 18.71 -4.95
C ARG A 275 10.98 17.73 -5.57
N GLY A 276 10.55 16.51 -5.88
CA GLY A 276 11.34 15.45 -6.51
C GLY A 276 11.61 15.76 -7.97
N GLY A 277 10.56 15.79 -8.79
CA GLY A 277 10.62 16.24 -10.18
C GLY A 277 10.27 15.12 -11.15
N ARG A 278 11.26 14.49 -11.76
CA ARG A 278 11.01 13.24 -12.52
C ARG A 278 11.91 12.15 -11.95
N GLY A 279 11.49 10.90 -12.10
CA GLY A 279 12.21 9.76 -11.55
C GLY A 279 11.54 9.29 -10.27
N ASP A 280 11.97 8.14 -9.75
CA ASP A 280 11.41 7.55 -8.55
C ASP A 280 12.14 8.14 -7.31
N ASP A 281 11.54 9.13 -6.67
CA ASP A 281 12.16 9.96 -5.63
C ASP A 281 11.86 9.49 -4.19
N ASP A 282 12.81 9.67 -3.28
CA ASP A 282 12.67 9.43 -1.83
C ASP A 282 12.76 10.75 -1.06
N ILE A 283 11.62 11.28 -0.61
CA ILE A 283 11.50 12.61 -0.01
C ILE A 283 11.09 12.50 1.45
N LYS A 284 11.82 13.16 2.34
CA LYS A 284 11.52 13.21 3.78
C LYS A 284 11.48 14.66 4.30
N GLY A 285 10.35 15.09 4.85
CA GLY A 285 10.19 16.42 5.48
C GLY A 285 10.90 16.53 6.83
N ASN A 286 10.61 15.58 7.72
CA ASN A 286 11.03 15.47 9.14
C ASN A 286 10.11 16.18 10.13
N SER A 287 10.30 17.46 10.41
CA SER A 287 9.58 18.14 11.50
C SER A 287 9.07 19.49 11.07
N ASN A 288 7.93 19.88 11.65
CA ASN A 288 7.04 20.97 11.25
C ASN A 288 6.26 20.65 9.98
N ASN A 289 5.41 21.61 9.59
CA ASN A 289 4.48 21.46 8.49
C ASN A 289 5.21 21.61 7.15
N ASP A 290 5.47 20.48 6.52
CA ASP A 290 6.19 20.39 5.26
C ASP A 290 5.24 20.25 4.07
N THR A 291 5.71 20.65 2.89
CA THR A 291 5.01 20.41 1.61
C THR A 291 5.92 19.64 0.67
N LEU A 292 5.51 18.42 0.32
CA LEU A 292 6.28 17.48 -0.48
C LEU A 292 5.54 17.20 -1.80
N TYR A 293 6.28 17.25 -2.92
CA TYR A 293 5.80 16.90 -4.25
C TYR A 293 6.71 15.82 -4.85
N GLY A 294 6.16 14.64 -5.18
CA GLY A 294 6.87 13.61 -5.95
C GLY A 294 7.04 14.01 -7.41
N ASP A 295 5.94 14.51 -8.00
CA ASP A 295 5.78 14.88 -9.40
C ASP A 295 5.63 13.66 -10.33
N ALA A 296 6.68 13.14 -10.96
CA ALA A 296 6.52 12.04 -11.93
C ALA A 296 7.50 10.90 -11.70
N GLY A 297 7.00 9.73 -11.39
CA GLY A 297 7.76 8.55 -11.01
C GLY A 297 7.00 7.80 -9.92
N ASN A 298 7.52 6.66 -9.47
CA ASN A 298 6.95 5.96 -8.32
C ASN A 298 7.67 6.46 -7.06
N ASP A 299 7.11 7.48 -6.44
CA ASP A 299 7.75 8.25 -5.39
C ASP A 299 7.44 7.69 -4.00
N ARG A 300 8.33 7.98 -3.05
CA ARG A 300 8.12 7.74 -1.63
C ARG A 300 8.26 9.03 -0.85
N LEU A 301 7.15 9.50 -0.29
CA LEU A 301 7.07 10.74 0.48
C LEU A 301 6.80 10.43 1.96
N TYR A 302 7.56 11.05 2.85
CA TYR A 302 7.38 10.97 4.30
C TYR A 302 7.34 12.37 4.91
N GLY A 303 6.18 12.84 5.35
CA GLY A 303 6.01 14.15 5.99
C GLY A 303 6.80 14.22 7.30
N GLY A 304 6.41 13.38 8.25
CA GLY A 304 7.11 13.20 9.51
C GLY A 304 6.28 13.70 10.67
N SER A 305 6.59 14.87 11.22
CA SER A 305 5.90 15.43 12.36
C SER A 305 5.46 16.84 12.07
N GLY A 306 4.19 17.16 12.26
CA GLY A 306 3.61 18.41 11.78
C GLY A 306 2.35 18.11 10.99
N SER A 307 1.67 19.16 10.55
CA SER A 307 0.57 19.03 9.60
C SER A 307 1.12 19.21 8.19
N ASP A 308 1.37 18.10 7.53
CA ASP A 308 2.10 18.02 6.27
C ASP A 308 1.14 17.97 5.07
N ARG A 309 1.62 18.46 3.92
CA ARG A 309 0.96 18.29 2.62
C ARG A 309 1.84 17.44 1.71
N LEU A 310 1.35 16.29 1.28
CA LEU A 310 2.04 15.39 0.37
C LEU A 310 1.23 15.23 -0.92
N ASP A 311 1.92 15.28 -2.06
CA ASP A 311 1.36 15.18 -3.41
C ASP A 311 2.27 14.23 -4.21
N GLY A 312 1.79 13.02 -4.51
CA GLY A 312 2.54 11.98 -5.22
C GLY A 312 2.78 12.39 -6.67
N GLY A 313 1.69 12.65 -7.39
CA GLY A 313 1.72 13.14 -8.75
C GLY A 313 1.37 12.02 -9.72
N SER A 314 2.29 11.59 -10.58
CA SER A 314 2.06 10.51 -11.52
C SER A 314 3.02 9.34 -11.31
N GLY A 315 2.47 8.13 -11.18
CA GLY A 315 3.19 6.91 -10.88
C GLY A 315 2.53 6.20 -9.70
N ASN A 316 3.06 5.06 -9.26
CA ASN A 316 2.48 4.32 -8.13
C ASN A 316 3.22 4.71 -6.85
N ASP A 317 2.68 5.67 -6.13
CA ASP A 317 3.35 6.38 -5.07
C ASP A 317 3.08 5.77 -3.70
N ARG A 318 3.97 6.09 -2.74
CA ARG A 318 3.80 5.76 -1.33
C ARG A 318 3.94 7.01 -0.48
N LEU A 319 2.84 7.44 0.10
CA LEU A 319 2.76 8.64 0.93
C LEU A 319 2.53 8.25 2.39
N TYR A 320 3.31 8.85 3.28
CA TYR A 320 3.20 8.70 4.73
C TYR A 320 3.13 10.08 5.37
N GLY A 321 1.97 10.46 5.92
CA GLY A 321 1.78 11.74 6.61
C GLY A 321 2.67 11.80 7.85
N GLY A 322 2.44 10.87 8.78
CA GLY A 322 3.31 10.66 9.92
C GLY A 322 2.59 10.93 11.23
N SER A 323 2.80 12.09 11.83
CA SER A 323 2.12 12.52 13.04
C SER A 323 1.69 13.97 12.89
N GLY A 324 0.42 14.22 13.13
CA GLY A 324 -0.22 15.52 12.95
C GLY A 324 -1.47 15.31 12.12
N SER A 325 -2.11 16.40 11.69
CA SER A 325 -3.22 16.34 10.74
C SER A 325 -2.70 16.61 9.35
N ASP A 326 -2.63 15.58 8.53
CA ASP A 326 -1.95 15.57 7.25
C ASP A 326 -2.93 15.59 6.07
N ARG A 327 -2.45 16.09 4.93
CA ARG A 327 -3.16 16.05 3.66
C ARG A 327 -2.33 15.31 2.62
N LEU A 328 -2.82 14.16 2.16
CA LEU A 328 -2.17 13.31 1.16
C LEU A 328 -3.01 13.28 -0.12
N ASP A 329 -2.35 13.42 -1.26
CA ASP A 329 -2.93 13.28 -2.61
C ASP A 329 -2.03 12.32 -3.40
N GLY A 330 -2.55 11.14 -3.79
CA GLY A 330 -1.81 10.14 -4.56
C GLY A 330 -1.56 10.62 -5.99
N GLY A 331 -2.64 11.04 -6.65
CA GLY A 331 -2.58 11.61 -7.99
C GLY A 331 -3.01 10.59 -9.03
N SER A 332 -2.10 10.11 -9.87
CA SER A 332 -2.43 9.10 -10.89
C SER A 332 -1.50 7.90 -10.79
N GLY A 333 -2.05 6.70 -10.74
CA GLY A 333 -1.36 5.44 -10.53
C GLY A 333 -2.05 4.66 -9.41
N ASN A 334 -1.51 3.51 -9.03
CA ASN A 334 -2.07 2.74 -7.92
C ASN A 334 -1.29 3.05 -6.65
N ASP A 335 -1.80 3.98 -5.87
CA ASP A 335 -1.10 4.64 -4.78
C ASP A 335 -1.37 3.97 -3.44
N ARG A 336 -0.46 4.20 -2.49
CA ARG A 336 -0.65 3.80 -1.09
C ARG A 336 -0.44 4.99 -0.18
N LEU A 337 -1.52 5.38 0.50
CA LEU A 337 -1.54 6.53 1.40
C LEU A 337 -1.74 6.05 2.83
N TYR A 338 -0.90 6.54 3.73
CA TYR A 338 -0.99 6.31 5.16
C TYR A 338 -1.03 7.67 5.85
N GLY A 339 -2.15 8.04 6.45
CA GLY A 339 -2.26 9.27 7.24
C GLY A 339 -1.27 9.23 8.40
N ASP A 340 -1.39 8.19 9.21
CA ASP A 340 -0.52 7.99 10.37
C ASP A 340 0.61 6.97 10.19
N SER A 341 1.64 7.10 11.03
CA SER A 341 2.57 6.00 11.28
C SER A 341 1.85 4.81 11.92
N SER A 342 2.14 3.58 11.44
CA SER A 342 1.64 2.32 12.03
C SER A 342 2.13 2.04 13.46
N SER A 343 2.82 2.99 14.09
CA SER A 343 3.36 2.85 15.43
C SER A 343 2.22 2.90 16.46
N ARG A 344 2.06 1.81 17.22
CA ARG A 344 1.04 1.67 18.28
C ARG A 344 1.16 2.70 19.40
N PHE A 345 2.15 3.61 19.39
CA PHE A 345 2.44 4.56 20.48
C PHE A 345 2.50 6.03 20.05
N SER A 346 2.02 6.37 18.85
CA SER A 346 1.86 7.77 18.44
C SER A 346 0.73 8.42 19.25
N PHE A 347 1.09 9.18 20.29
CA PHE A 347 0.20 10.13 20.97
C PHE A 347 0.04 11.45 20.20
N PHE A 348 0.66 11.54 19.02
CA PHE A 348 0.74 12.75 18.20
C PHE A 348 0.07 12.57 16.83
N SER A 349 -0.69 11.49 16.65
CA SER A 349 -1.56 11.28 15.49
C SER A 349 -2.67 12.35 15.43
N GLY A 350 -3.13 12.69 14.24
CA GLY A 350 -4.19 13.67 14.01
C GLY A 350 -5.21 13.16 13.00
N SER A 351 -6.25 13.97 12.76
CA SER A 351 -7.25 13.68 11.72
C SER A 351 -6.71 14.03 10.34
N ASP A 352 -6.73 13.06 9.44
CA ASP A 352 -6.09 13.15 8.13
C ASP A 352 -7.09 13.24 6.97
N TYR A 353 -6.62 13.84 5.87
CA TYR A 353 -7.31 13.83 4.59
C TYR A 353 -6.48 13.08 3.55
N LEU A 354 -7.02 11.98 3.02
CA LEU A 354 -6.39 11.14 2.02
C LEU A 354 -7.23 11.14 0.74
N HIS A 355 -6.60 11.44 -0.39
CA HIS A 355 -7.20 11.37 -1.72
C HIS A 355 -6.36 10.47 -2.62
N GLY A 356 -6.92 9.37 -3.10
CA GLY A 356 -6.26 8.41 -3.98
C GLY A 356 -6.00 9.00 -5.36
N GLY A 357 -7.08 9.28 -6.10
CA GLY A 357 -7.03 9.95 -7.39
C GLY A 357 -7.44 9.03 -8.53
N LEU A 358 -6.55 8.79 -9.49
CA LEU A 358 -6.77 7.90 -10.62
C LEU A 358 -6.02 6.59 -10.41
N GLY A 359 -6.70 5.45 -10.33
CA GLY A 359 -6.08 4.14 -10.21
C GLY A 359 -6.66 3.36 -9.04
N ASN A 360 -6.18 2.14 -8.81
CA ASN A 360 -6.68 1.32 -7.70
C ASN A 360 -5.84 1.59 -6.45
N ASP A 361 -6.34 2.44 -5.58
CA ASP A 361 -5.58 2.99 -4.46
C ASP A 361 -5.83 2.22 -3.15
N SER A 362 -4.90 2.38 -2.21
CA SER A 362 -5.07 1.87 -0.85
C SER A 362 -4.84 2.98 0.17
N LEU A 363 -5.92 3.38 0.85
CA LEU A 363 -5.95 4.49 1.80
C LEU A 363 -6.12 3.94 3.21
N TYR A 364 -5.20 4.34 4.10
CA TYR A 364 -5.20 3.98 5.51
C TYR A 364 -5.17 5.27 6.34
N GLY A 365 -6.28 5.59 7.01
CA GLY A 365 -6.37 6.78 7.87
C GLY A 365 -5.47 6.64 9.10
N GLY A 366 -5.81 5.69 9.96
CA GLY A 366 -5.02 5.33 11.12
C GLY A 366 -5.81 5.52 12.40
N ARG A 367 -5.47 6.57 13.16
CA ARG A 367 -6.18 6.94 14.38
C ARG A 367 -6.91 8.26 14.15
N TYR A 368 -7.90 8.52 15.01
CA TYR A 368 -8.73 9.73 14.96
C TYR A 368 -9.66 9.69 13.75
N ASN A 369 -10.37 10.80 13.53
CA ASN A 369 -11.45 10.85 12.54
C ASN A 369 -10.88 11.31 11.21
N ASP A 370 -10.83 10.41 10.25
CA ASP A 370 -10.18 10.65 8.97
C ASP A 370 -11.19 10.85 7.84
N THR A 371 -10.74 11.49 6.75
CA THR A 371 -11.50 11.58 5.50
C THR A 371 -10.72 10.92 4.38
N LEU A 372 -11.28 9.84 3.83
CA LEU A 372 -10.69 9.05 2.75
C LEU A 372 -11.55 9.18 1.49
N VAL A 373 -10.91 9.53 0.37
CA VAL A 373 -11.54 9.67 -0.94
C VAL A 373 -10.76 8.87 -1.97
N GLY A 374 -11.30 7.77 -2.48
CA GLY A 374 -10.67 6.93 -3.51
C GLY A 374 -10.63 7.61 -4.88
N SER A 375 -11.77 8.14 -5.31
CA SER A 375 -12.03 8.78 -6.60
C SER A 375 -12.27 7.82 -7.77
N TYR A 376 -11.26 7.42 -8.54
CA TYR A 376 -11.45 6.58 -9.72
C TYR A 376 -10.63 5.31 -9.62
N GLY A 377 -11.26 4.15 -9.68
CA GLY A 377 -10.61 2.85 -9.63
C GLY A 377 -11.30 1.97 -8.59
N ASN A 378 -10.77 0.77 -8.41
CA ASN A 378 -11.25 -0.14 -7.38
C ASN A 378 -10.39 0.09 -6.12
N ASP A 379 -10.87 0.93 -5.22
CA ASP A 379 -10.11 1.45 -4.11
C ASP A 379 -10.33 0.64 -2.82
N TYR A 380 -9.30 0.63 -1.98
CA TYR A 380 -9.37 0.06 -0.64
C TYR A 380 -9.29 1.17 0.41
N LEU A 381 -10.37 1.35 1.18
CA LEU A 381 -10.49 2.39 2.19
C LEU A 381 -10.60 1.77 3.59
N HIS A 382 -9.65 2.11 4.45
CA HIS A 382 -9.62 1.69 5.85
C HIS A 382 -9.29 2.89 6.74
N GLY A 383 -10.32 3.51 7.29
CA GLY A 383 -10.18 4.63 8.22
C GLY A 383 -9.40 4.25 9.49
N GLY A 384 -9.61 3.03 9.99
CA GLY A 384 -8.94 2.57 11.20
C GLY A 384 -9.76 2.95 12.42
N THR A 385 -9.09 3.35 13.51
CA THR A 385 -9.83 3.71 14.73
C THR A 385 -10.27 5.17 14.67
N GLY A 386 -11.56 5.43 14.70
CA GLY A 386 -12.03 6.80 14.60
C GLY A 386 -13.50 6.82 14.27
N SER A 387 -14.06 7.98 14.01
CA SER A 387 -15.31 8.09 13.25
C SER A 387 -14.96 8.64 11.89
N ASP A 388 -14.81 7.75 10.92
CA ASP A 388 -14.18 8.09 9.64
C ASP A 388 -15.22 8.36 8.55
N SER A 389 -14.88 9.21 7.59
CA SER A 389 -15.67 9.47 6.39
C SER A 389 -14.97 8.87 5.19
N MET A 390 -15.61 7.90 4.52
CA MET A 390 -15.03 7.19 3.37
C MET A 390 -15.92 7.35 2.13
N SER A 391 -15.31 7.67 0.99
CA SER A 391 -15.98 7.70 -0.32
C SER A 391 -15.04 7.08 -1.36
N GLY A 392 -15.46 5.97 -1.96
CA GLY A 392 -14.70 5.18 -2.91
C GLY A 392 -14.70 5.84 -4.27
N GLY A 393 -15.87 6.28 -4.73
CA GLY A 393 -15.97 7.04 -5.98
C GLY A 393 -16.47 6.13 -7.08
N SER A 394 -15.76 5.98 -8.19
CA SER A 394 -16.17 5.08 -9.28
C SER A 394 -15.24 3.89 -9.39
N GLY A 395 -15.79 2.70 -9.61
CA GLY A 395 -15.13 1.42 -9.54
C GLY A 395 -15.76 0.58 -8.44
N ASN A 396 -15.29 -0.65 -8.28
CA ASN A 396 -15.76 -1.57 -7.26
C ASN A 396 -14.88 -1.44 -6.02
N ASP A 397 -15.35 -0.68 -5.06
CA ASP A 397 -14.57 -0.26 -3.90
C ASP A 397 -14.77 -1.19 -2.70
N ARG A 398 -13.77 -1.21 -1.82
CA ARG A 398 -13.82 -1.97 -0.58
C ARG A 398 -13.55 -1.10 0.63
N TYR A 399 -14.53 -1.09 1.53
CA TYR A 399 -14.52 -0.37 2.79
C TYR A 399 -14.29 -1.30 3.97
N VAL A 400 -13.56 -0.81 4.97
CA VAL A 400 -13.49 -1.45 6.29
C VAL A 400 -14.18 -0.57 7.31
N VAL A 401 -15.14 -1.15 8.02
CA VAL A 401 -15.88 -0.49 9.09
C VAL A 401 -15.58 -1.19 10.41
N ASP A 402 -15.07 -0.44 11.37
CA ASP A 402 -14.78 -0.96 12.72
C ASP A 402 -15.37 -0.09 13.84
N ASN A 403 -15.85 1.10 13.49
CA ASN A 403 -16.48 2.02 14.41
C ASN A 403 -17.90 2.38 13.97
N VAL A 404 -18.79 2.55 14.95
CA VAL A 404 -20.19 2.95 14.70
C VAL A 404 -20.31 4.36 14.11
N GLY A 405 -19.28 5.19 14.29
CA GLY A 405 -19.20 6.52 13.71
C GLY A 405 -18.71 6.55 12.26
N ASP A 406 -18.27 5.41 11.70
CA ASP A 406 -17.80 5.35 10.32
C ASP A 406 -18.97 5.58 9.36
N ARG A 407 -18.73 6.45 8.38
CA ARG A 407 -19.71 6.85 7.37
C ARG A 407 -19.14 6.57 5.98
N ILE A 408 -19.88 5.78 5.21
CA ILE A 408 -19.61 5.57 3.78
C ILE A 408 -20.51 6.50 2.97
N VAL A 409 -19.95 7.10 1.93
CA VAL A 409 -20.67 7.94 0.96
C VAL A 409 -20.49 7.37 -0.43
N GLU A 410 -21.57 6.84 -0.98
CA GLU A 410 -21.64 6.28 -2.34
C GLU A 410 -22.77 6.89 -3.19
N TYR A 411 -22.61 6.76 -4.51
CA TYR A 411 -23.56 7.29 -5.49
C TYR A 411 -23.95 6.24 -6.54
N SER A 412 -25.14 6.39 -7.11
CA SER A 412 -25.68 5.49 -8.14
C SER A 412 -24.75 5.30 -9.34
N ASN A 413 -24.72 4.07 -9.88
CA ASN A 413 -24.01 3.67 -11.10
C ASN A 413 -22.48 3.88 -11.05
N ARG A 414 -21.90 3.74 -9.87
CA ARG A 414 -20.46 3.91 -9.70
C ARG A 414 -19.68 2.62 -9.52
N GLY A 415 -20.33 1.51 -9.22
CA GLY A 415 -19.67 0.22 -9.15
C GLY A 415 -20.53 -0.80 -8.44
N THR A 416 -19.88 -1.86 -7.97
CA THR A 416 -20.45 -2.82 -7.03
C THR A 416 -19.50 -2.94 -5.84
N ASP A 417 -19.93 -2.40 -4.72
CA ASP A 417 -19.06 -2.07 -3.61
C ASP A 417 -19.19 -3.07 -2.47
N GLN A 418 -18.13 -3.17 -1.66
CA GLN A 418 -18.04 -4.11 -0.56
C GLN A 418 -17.71 -3.43 0.76
N VAL A 419 -18.52 -3.72 1.78
CA VAL A 419 -18.23 -3.38 3.17
C VAL A 419 -17.74 -4.63 3.92
N SER A 420 -16.57 -4.54 4.53
CA SER A 420 -16.07 -5.50 5.52
C SER A 420 -16.24 -4.89 6.91
N SER A 421 -17.22 -5.35 7.68
CA SER A 421 -17.54 -4.77 8.99
C SER A 421 -17.16 -5.68 10.14
N SER A 422 -16.44 -5.16 11.14
CA SER A 422 -16.15 -5.87 12.39
C SER A 422 -17.20 -5.63 13.50
N ILE A 423 -18.17 -4.76 13.21
CA ILE A 423 -19.34 -4.43 14.02
C ILE A 423 -20.64 -4.77 13.28
N ASN A 424 -21.77 -4.71 13.98
CA ASN A 424 -23.08 -4.86 13.33
C ASN A 424 -23.30 -3.72 12.33
N TYR A 425 -23.78 -4.03 11.13
CA TYR A 425 -23.83 -3.06 10.05
C TYR A 425 -25.10 -3.19 9.20
N THR A 426 -25.57 -2.04 8.70
CA THR A 426 -26.66 -1.95 7.71
C THR A 426 -26.09 -1.27 6.48
N LEU A 427 -26.20 -1.91 5.32
CA LEU A 427 -25.77 -1.31 4.06
C LEU A 427 -26.58 -0.03 3.81
N GLY A 428 -25.87 1.08 3.59
CA GLY A 428 -26.47 2.31 3.09
C GLY A 428 -26.84 2.18 1.61
N ASP A 429 -27.41 3.23 1.04
CA ASP A 429 -27.76 3.27 -0.39
C ASP A 429 -26.53 3.01 -1.27
N HIS A 430 -26.74 2.35 -2.42
CA HIS A 430 -25.70 2.07 -3.43
C HIS A 430 -24.57 1.13 -2.99
N LEU A 431 -24.74 0.40 -1.87
CA LEU A 431 -23.79 -0.63 -1.44
C LEU A 431 -24.43 -2.01 -1.60
N GLU A 432 -23.75 -2.95 -2.26
CA GLU A 432 -24.32 -4.25 -2.59
C GLU A 432 -23.77 -5.40 -1.76
N ASN A 433 -22.50 -5.36 -1.35
CA ASN A 433 -21.87 -6.47 -0.66
C ASN A 433 -21.53 -6.15 0.80
N LEU A 434 -21.91 -7.03 1.72
CA LEU A 434 -21.51 -6.98 3.12
C LEU A 434 -20.77 -8.27 3.51
N SER A 435 -19.67 -8.13 4.22
CA SER A 435 -18.98 -9.23 4.89
C SER A 435 -18.83 -8.90 6.37
N LEU A 436 -19.41 -9.73 7.23
CA LEU A 436 -19.22 -9.63 8.67
C LEU A 436 -17.88 -10.26 9.05
N THR A 437 -17.15 -9.59 9.94
CA THR A 437 -15.85 -10.02 10.46
C THR A 437 -15.79 -9.77 11.96
N GLY A 438 -14.70 -10.19 12.62
CA GLY A 438 -14.47 -9.87 14.02
C GLY A 438 -15.62 -10.31 14.94
N LYS A 439 -16.27 -9.35 15.61
CA LYS A 439 -17.34 -9.58 16.59
C LYS A 439 -18.74 -9.27 16.04
N ALA A 440 -18.85 -8.87 14.77
CA ALA A 440 -20.13 -8.56 14.15
C ALA A 440 -21.03 -9.81 14.17
N SER A 441 -22.27 -9.64 14.60
CA SER A 441 -23.27 -10.71 14.61
C SER A 441 -24.56 -10.34 13.90
N ARG A 442 -24.66 -9.12 13.34
CA ARG A 442 -25.83 -8.66 12.59
C ARG A 442 -25.43 -7.94 11.31
N GLY A 443 -26.05 -8.32 10.20
CA GLY A 443 -25.90 -7.69 8.89
C GLY A 443 -27.27 -7.42 8.28
N TYR A 444 -27.48 -6.22 7.78
CA TYR A 444 -28.72 -5.81 7.12
C TYR A 444 -28.40 -5.27 5.72
N GLY A 445 -29.18 -5.71 4.74
CA GLY A 445 -29.17 -5.17 3.39
C GLY A 445 -29.97 -3.88 3.25
N ASN A 446 -30.16 -3.48 2.00
CA ASN A 446 -30.95 -2.34 1.54
C ASN A 446 -31.97 -2.84 0.49
N ALA A 447 -32.44 -1.98 -0.43
CA ALA A 447 -33.43 -2.35 -1.45
C ALA A 447 -32.80 -2.83 -2.78
N LEU A 448 -31.48 -3.04 -2.81
CA LEU A 448 -30.75 -3.57 -3.96
C LEU A 448 -30.54 -5.08 -3.77
N ASN A 449 -30.22 -5.78 -4.86
CA ASN A 449 -29.77 -7.17 -4.81
C ASN A 449 -28.44 -7.25 -4.05
N ASN A 450 -28.49 -7.62 -2.77
CA ASN A 450 -27.35 -7.65 -1.90
C ASN A 450 -26.70 -9.03 -1.82
N ARG A 451 -25.40 -9.04 -1.53
CA ARG A 451 -24.67 -10.24 -1.14
C ARG A 451 -24.12 -10.07 0.26
N ILE A 452 -24.71 -10.77 1.22
CA ILE A 452 -24.33 -10.68 2.63
C ILE A 452 -23.68 -11.98 3.08
N ARG A 453 -22.46 -11.86 3.58
CA ARG A 453 -21.64 -12.95 4.10
C ARG A 453 -21.48 -12.81 5.61
N GLY A 454 -21.91 -13.82 6.35
CA GLY A 454 -21.67 -13.99 7.76
C GLY A 454 -20.22 -14.35 8.11
N ASN A 455 -20.01 -14.75 9.35
CA ASN A 455 -18.76 -15.24 9.90
C ASN A 455 -19.01 -16.55 10.67
N ASN A 456 -18.10 -16.97 11.54
CA ASN A 456 -18.24 -18.23 12.31
C ASN A 456 -19.03 -18.06 13.62
N LEU A 457 -19.75 -16.94 13.80
CA LEU A 457 -20.62 -16.68 14.94
C LEU A 457 -22.07 -16.89 14.52
N ALA A 458 -22.95 -17.14 15.50
CA ALA A 458 -24.39 -17.03 15.27
C ALA A 458 -24.75 -15.62 14.76
N ASN A 459 -25.12 -15.53 13.48
CA ASN A 459 -25.42 -14.31 12.78
C ASN A 459 -26.92 -14.13 12.57
N TYR A 460 -27.36 -12.88 12.62
CA TYR A 460 -28.67 -12.45 12.13
C TYR A 460 -28.45 -11.65 10.85
N ILE A 461 -28.90 -12.18 9.72
CA ILE A 461 -28.75 -11.56 8.40
C ILE A 461 -30.13 -11.33 7.80
N ARG A 462 -30.37 -10.12 7.30
CA ARG A 462 -31.62 -9.72 6.66
C ARG A 462 -31.32 -9.02 5.34
N GLY A 463 -31.84 -9.54 4.22
CA GLY A 463 -31.68 -9.02 2.87
C GLY A 463 -32.49 -7.74 2.64
N SER A 464 -33.82 -7.84 2.81
CA SER A 464 -34.85 -6.79 2.72
C SER A 464 -35.62 -6.82 1.39
N ALA A 465 -35.15 -6.17 0.34
CA ALA A 465 -35.83 -6.21 -0.96
C ALA A 465 -34.76 -6.30 -2.06
N GLY A 466 -35.12 -6.88 -3.20
CA GLY A 466 -34.16 -7.27 -4.24
C GLY A 466 -33.74 -8.73 -4.11
N ASP A 467 -33.26 -9.31 -5.21
CA ASP A 467 -32.85 -10.72 -5.23
C ASP A 467 -31.51 -10.91 -4.47
N ASP A 468 -31.60 -11.27 -3.19
CA ASP A 468 -30.47 -11.29 -2.27
C ASP A 468 -29.74 -12.64 -2.22
N ARG A 469 -28.46 -12.60 -1.81
CA ARG A 469 -27.64 -13.80 -1.57
C ARG A 469 -27.05 -13.76 -0.17
N LEU A 470 -27.64 -14.55 0.73
CA LEU A 470 -27.31 -14.59 2.14
C LEU A 470 -26.56 -15.87 2.50
N TYR A 471 -25.41 -15.74 3.17
CA TYR A 471 -24.56 -16.85 3.60
C TYR A 471 -24.29 -16.75 5.10
N GLY A 472 -24.72 -17.71 5.91
CA GLY A 472 -24.48 -17.77 7.36
C GLY A 472 -23.04 -18.20 7.70
N TYR A 473 -22.56 -19.21 6.98
CA TYR A 473 -21.29 -19.91 7.22
C TYR A 473 -21.29 -20.81 8.45
N GLY A 474 -20.93 -20.31 9.62
CA GLY A 474 -20.77 -21.15 10.80
C GLY A 474 -21.42 -20.54 12.02
N GLY A 475 -22.07 -21.37 12.83
CA GLY A 475 -22.86 -20.91 13.96
C GLY A 475 -24.34 -21.15 13.71
N ASN A 476 -25.19 -20.86 14.70
CA ASN A 476 -26.63 -21.03 14.54
C ASN A 476 -27.23 -19.73 14.03
N ASP A 477 -27.44 -19.65 12.74
CA ASP A 477 -27.75 -18.42 12.04
C ASP A 477 -29.26 -18.19 11.92
N THR A 478 -29.63 -16.94 11.69
CA THR A 478 -30.97 -16.54 11.28
C THR A 478 -30.85 -15.71 10.01
N LEU A 479 -31.28 -16.27 8.89
CA LEU A 479 -31.27 -15.64 7.57
C LEU A 479 -32.69 -15.27 7.16
N LYS A 480 -32.87 -14.05 6.67
CA LYS A 480 -34.16 -13.53 6.18
C LYS A 480 -33.97 -12.87 4.83
N GLY A 481 -34.58 -13.39 3.78
CA GLY A 481 -34.62 -12.77 2.45
C GLY A 481 -35.54 -11.54 2.45
N ASP A 482 -36.76 -11.74 2.95
CA ASP A 482 -37.93 -10.84 2.97
C ASP A 482 -38.68 -10.73 1.64
N GLY A 483 -38.15 -10.11 0.60
CA GLY A 483 -38.88 -9.90 -0.65
C GLY A 483 -38.01 -10.09 -1.88
N ASP A 484 -38.65 -10.47 -2.98
CA ASP A 484 -38.03 -10.89 -4.24
C ASP A 484 -37.36 -12.28 -4.13
N ASN A 485 -36.60 -12.73 -5.13
CA ASN A 485 -36.15 -14.13 -5.19
C ASN A 485 -34.78 -14.29 -4.54
N ASP A 486 -34.75 -14.87 -3.35
CA ASP A 486 -33.56 -14.89 -2.51
C ASP A 486 -32.83 -16.23 -2.52
N TYR A 487 -31.51 -16.18 -2.39
CA TYR A 487 -30.66 -17.33 -2.14
C TYR A 487 -30.16 -17.31 -0.70
N LEU A 488 -30.60 -18.26 0.11
CA LEU A 488 -30.18 -18.40 1.50
C LEU A 488 -29.37 -19.70 1.67
N ASN A 489 -28.20 -19.59 2.29
CA ASN A 489 -27.37 -20.72 2.68
C ASN A 489 -26.92 -20.61 4.13
N GLY A 490 -27.43 -21.49 5.01
CA GLY A 490 -27.10 -21.52 6.43
C GLY A 490 -25.63 -21.86 6.66
N GLY A 491 -25.22 -23.05 6.22
CA GLY A 491 -23.83 -23.49 6.27
C GLY A 491 -23.68 -24.61 7.29
N THR A 492 -23.01 -24.34 8.42
CA THR A 492 -22.89 -25.30 9.52
C THR A 492 -23.55 -24.73 10.77
N GLY A 493 -24.45 -25.49 11.39
CA GLY A 493 -25.13 -25.04 12.59
C GLY A 493 -26.57 -25.48 12.61
N SER A 494 -27.37 -25.00 13.54
CA SER A 494 -28.83 -25.18 13.50
C SER A 494 -29.47 -23.85 13.15
N ASP A 495 -29.79 -23.69 11.87
CA ASP A 495 -30.11 -22.41 11.26
C ASP A 495 -31.62 -22.19 11.17
N ARG A 496 -32.01 -20.91 11.12
CA ARG A 496 -33.39 -20.48 10.83
C ARG A 496 -33.39 -19.64 9.57
N MET A 497 -34.16 -20.06 8.59
CA MET A 497 -34.19 -19.42 7.27
C MET A 497 -35.62 -19.05 6.91
N TYR A 498 -35.79 -17.81 6.48
CA TYR A 498 -37.07 -17.24 6.05
C TYR A 498 -36.85 -16.62 4.67
N GLY A 499 -37.43 -17.20 3.62
CA GLY A 499 -37.38 -16.66 2.26
C GLY A 499 -38.13 -15.35 2.19
N GLY A 500 -39.46 -15.40 2.36
CA GLY A 500 -40.33 -14.24 2.39
C GLY A 500 -41.32 -14.29 1.24
N SER A 501 -41.29 -13.31 0.34
CA SER A 501 -42.08 -13.34 -0.88
C SER A 501 -41.18 -13.42 -2.10
N GLY A 502 -41.43 -14.35 -3.01
CA GLY A 502 -40.57 -14.60 -4.16
C GLY A 502 -40.35 -16.10 -4.32
N ASN A 503 -39.57 -16.51 -5.30
CA ASN A 503 -39.21 -17.92 -5.48
C ASN A 503 -37.83 -18.13 -4.87
N ASP A 504 -37.80 -18.55 -3.61
CA ASP A 504 -36.59 -18.56 -2.80
C ASP A 504 -35.87 -19.91 -2.87
N TYR A 505 -34.54 -19.87 -2.76
CA TYR A 505 -33.70 -21.05 -2.61
C TYR A 505 -33.14 -21.11 -1.19
N LEU A 506 -33.56 -22.12 -0.44
CA LEU A 506 -33.16 -22.34 0.95
C LEU A 506 -32.35 -23.63 1.07
N ASN A 507 -31.08 -23.48 1.45
CA ASN A 507 -30.20 -24.59 1.80
C ASN A 507 -29.64 -24.41 3.21
N GLY A 508 -30.13 -25.19 4.18
CA GLY A 508 -29.63 -25.20 5.55
C GLY A 508 -28.14 -25.58 5.63
N GLY A 509 -27.70 -26.48 4.74
CA GLY A 509 -26.38 -27.08 4.84
C GLY A 509 -26.38 -28.14 5.94
N THR A 510 -25.28 -28.27 6.67
CA THR A 510 -25.19 -29.30 7.72
C THR A 510 -25.83 -28.81 9.01
N GLY A 511 -26.68 -29.64 9.61
CA GLY A 511 -27.13 -29.47 10.97
C GLY A 511 -28.59 -29.79 11.11
N SER A 512 -29.36 -29.04 11.90
CA SER A 512 -30.80 -29.30 12.04
C SER A 512 -31.52 -28.00 11.85
N ASP A 513 -31.95 -27.78 10.62
CA ASP A 513 -32.31 -26.46 10.15
C ASP A 513 -33.82 -26.28 10.06
N ARG A 514 -34.28 -25.05 10.27
CA ARG A 514 -35.68 -24.68 10.08
C ARG A 514 -35.79 -23.72 8.91
N MET A 515 -36.48 -24.16 7.86
CA MET A 515 -36.64 -23.41 6.61
C MET A 515 -38.11 -23.07 6.38
N SER A 516 -38.40 -21.84 5.96
CA SER A 516 -39.72 -21.38 5.55
C SER A 516 -39.53 -20.45 4.36
N GLY A 517 -40.05 -20.84 3.21
CA GLY A 517 -39.90 -20.18 1.93
C GLY A 517 -40.84 -19.00 1.85
N GLY A 518 -42.10 -19.19 2.25
CA GLY A 518 -43.04 -18.07 2.35
C GLY A 518 -43.96 -18.11 1.15
N SER A 519 -44.16 -17.02 0.42
CA SER A 519 -45.05 -17.02 -0.76
C SER A 519 -44.24 -17.01 -2.05
N GLY A 520 -44.63 -17.78 -3.03
CA GLY A 520 -43.94 -18.04 -4.28
C GLY A 520 -43.58 -19.52 -4.37
N ASN A 521 -42.92 -19.93 -5.46
CA ASN A 521 -42.56 -21.33 -5.66
C ASN A 521 -41.14 -21.55 -5.15
N ASP A 522 -41.03 -22.04 -3.93
CA ASP A 522 -39.78 -22.12 -3.21
C ASP A 522 -39.06 -23.45 -3.41
N ARG A 523 -37.75 -23.42 -3.23
CA ARG A 523 -36.89 -24.59 -3.33
C ARG A 523 -36.09 -24.80 -2.05
N TYR A 524 -36.23 -26.00 -1.51
CA TYR A 524 -35.56 -26.45 -0.30
C TYR A 524 -34.51 -27.52 -0.58
N VAL A 525 -33.40 -27.48 0.15
CA VAL A 525 -32.43 -28.57 0.22
C VAL A 525 -32.49 -29.20 1.60
N VAL A 526 -32.70 -30.51 1.64
CA VAL A 526 -32.74 -31.31 2.87
C VAL A 526 -31.64 -32.34 2.82
N ASP A 527 -30.72 -32.29 3.78
CA ASP A 527 -29.63 -33.26 3.91
C ASP A 527 -29.51 -33.89 5.29
N ASN A 528 -30.25 -33.37 6.27
CA ASN A 528 -30.28 -33.88 7.62
C ASN A 528 -31.70 -34.28 8.04
N VAL A 529 -31.80 -35.35 8.83
CA VAL A 529 -33.07 -35.82 9.39
C VAL A 529 -33.72 -34.82 10.34
N GLY A 530 -32.91 -33.91 10.91
CA GLY A 530 -33.38 -32.83 11.77
C GLY A 530 -33.93 -31.61 11.01
N ASP A 531 -33.79 -31.56 9.69
CA ASP A 531 -34.27 -30.44 8.89
C ASP A 531 -35.80 -30.40 8.86
N ARG A 532 -36.35 -29.20 9.05
CA ARG A 532 -37.79 -28.98 9.10
C ARG A 532 -38.19 -27.82 8.20
N ILE A 533 -39.02 -28.15 7.21
CA ILE A 533 -39.70 -27.18 6.34
C ILE A 533 -41.02 -26.76 6.99
N VAL A 534 -41.37 -25.49 6.87
CA VAL A 534 -42.64 -24.91 7.32
C VAL A 534 -43.28 -24.16 6.17
N GLU A 535 -44.40 -24.71 5.69
CA GLU A 535 -45.20 -24.15 4.59
C GLU A 535 -46.67 -23.93 4.95
N TYR A 536 -47.35 -23.07 4.19
CA TYR A 536 -48.74 -22.70 4.40
C TYR A 536 -49.59 -22.82 3.13
N SER A 537 -50.91 -22.88 3.30
CA SER A 537 -51.84 -22.96 2.17
C SER A 537 -51.79 -21.71 1.28
N ASN A 538 -51.90 -21.88 -0.05
CA ASN A 538 -51.91 -20.82 -1.07
C ASN A 538 -50.60 -20.01 -1.16
N HIS A 539 -49.49 -20.62 -0.76
CA HIS A 539 -48.20 -19.96 -0.78
C HIS A 539 -47.42 -20.26 -2.05
N GLY A 540 -47.64 -21.38 -2.72
CA GLY A 540 -47.02 -21.63 -4.02
C GLY A 540 -47.09 -23.09 -4.39
N THR A 541 -46.17 -23.49 -5.27
CA THR A 541 -45.91 -24.90 -5.60
C THR A 541 -44.43 -25.15 -5.37
N ASP A 542 -44.13 -25.86 -4.29
CA ASP A 542 -42.80 -25.88 -3.71
C ASP A 542 -42.04 -27.17 -4.04
N GLN A 543 -40.71 -27.08 -4.00
CA GLN A 543 -39.82 -28.17 -4.34
C GLN A 543 -38.84 -28.51 -3.23
N VAL A 544 -38.82 -29.78 -2.81
CA VAL A 544 -37.80 -30.33 -1.93
C VAL A 544 -36.78 -31.14 -2.75
N SER A 545 -35.51 -30.77 -2.67
CA SER A 545 -34.37 -31.58 -3.12
C SER A 545 -33.77 -32.28 -1.90
N SER A 546 -33.97 -33.59 -1.75
CA SER A 546 -33.51 -34.32 -0.56
C SER A 546 -32.39 -35.31 -0.88
N SER A 547 -31.31 -35.29 -0.09
CA SER A 547 -30.22 -36.27 -0.19
C SER A 547 -30.37 -37.45 0.78
N ILE A 548 -31.43 -37.40 1.60
CA ILE A 548 -31.88 -38.45 2.52
C ILE A 548 -33.28 -38.94 2.13
N ASN A 549 -33.75 -40.01 2.77
CA ASN A 549 -35.12 -40.45 2.59
C ASN A 549 -36.06 -39.37 3.14
N TYR A 550 -37.12 -39.04 2.40
CA TYR A 550 -37.97 -37.90 2.74
C TYR A 550 -39.45 -38.19 2.50
N THR A 551 -40.29 -37.59 3.34
CA THR A 551 -41.73 -37.58 3.22
C THR A 551 -42.17 -36.13 3.13
N LEU A 552 -42.87 -35.76 2.05
CA LEU A 552 -43.41 -34.42 1.88
C LEU A 552 -44.35 -34.11 3.05
N GLY A 553 -44.11 -32.98 3.72
CA GLY A 553 -45.03 -32.42 4.70
C GLY A 553 -46.22 -31.77 4.02
N ASP A 554 -47.15 -31.23 4.80
CA ASP A 554 -48.30 -30.48 4.28
C ASP A 554 -47.85 -29.30 3.41
N HIS A 555 -48.60 -29.03 2.33
CA HIS A 555 -48.38 -27.92 1.39
C HIS A 555 -47.07 -27.98 0.58
N LEU A 556 -46.46 -29.16 0.45
CA LEU A 556 -45.31 -29.36 -0.45
C LEU A 556 -45.71 -30.32 -1.57
N GLU A 557 -45.46 -29.95 -2.82
CA GLU A 557 -45.96 -30.70 -3.99
C GLU A 557 -44.85 -31.45 -4.73
N ASN A 558 -43.62 -30.94 -4.75
CA ASN A 558 -42.55 -31.55 -5.55
C ASN A 558 -41.43 -32.13 -4.68
N LEU A 559 -41.05 -33.38 -4.95
CA LEU A 559 -39.89 -34.03 -4.34
C LEU A 559 -38.91 -34.49 -5.42
N SER A 560 -37.64 -34.17 -5.24
CA SER A 560 -36.54 -34.75 -6.01
C SER A 560 -35.55 -35.43 -5.08
N LEU A 561 -35.40 -36.75 -5.24
CA LEU A 561 -34.38 -37.50 -4.53
C LEU A 561 -33.02 -37.25 -5.18
N THR A 562 -31.99 -37.11 -4.35
CA THR A 562 -30.60 -36.87 -4.74
C THR A 562 -29.67 -37.69 -3.85
N GLY A 563 -28.37 -37.68 -4.13
CA GLY A 563 -27.38 -38.28 -3.24
C GLY A 563 -27.66 -39.75 -2.91
N LYS A 564 -27.82 -40.06 -1.62
CA LYS A 564 -28.04 -41.43 -1.11
C LYS A 564 -29.50 -41.74 -0.80
N ALA A 565 -30.41 -40.80 -1.07
CA ALA A 565 -31.83 -41.00 -0.85
C ALA A 565 -32.33 -42.18 -1.70
N SER A 566 -33.05 -43.10 -1.07
CA SER A 566 -33.63 -44.28 -1.74
C SER A 566 -35.14 -44.37 -1.55
N ARG A 567 -35.74 -43.49 -0.74
CA ARG A 567 -37.17 -43.50 -0.47
C ARG A 567 -37.74 -42.08 -0.52
N GLY A 568 -38.84 -41.92 -1.25
CA GLY A 568 -39.61 -40.69 -1.35
C GLY A 568 -41.09 -40.97 -1.13
N TYR A 569 -41.73 -40.19 -0.28
CA TYR A 569 -43.16 -40.32 0.02
C TYR A 569 -43.84 -38.97 -0.21
N GLY A 570 -44.96 -38.97 -0.94
CA GLY A 570 -45.83 -37.81 -1.10
C GLY A 570 -46.74 -37.59 0.11
N ASN A 571 -47.68 -36.65 -0.06
CA ASN A 571 -48.72 -36.34 0.91
C ASN A 571 -50.11 -36.51 0.25
N ALA A 572 -51.15 -35.86 0.75
CA ALA A 572 -52.51 -35.95 0.19
C ALA A 572 -52.81 -34.96 -0.96
N LEU A 573 -51.81 -34.20 -1.42
CA LEU A 573 -51.89 -33.29 -2.56
C LEU A 573 -51.47 -34.01 -3.84
N ASN A 574 -51.66 -33.37 -4.99
CA ASN A 574 -51.09 -33.86 -6.24
C ASN A 574 -49.57 -33.65 -6.24
N ASN A 575 -48.80 -34.71 -6.04
CA ASN A 575 -47.35 -34.63 -5.91
C ASN A 575 -46.65 -34.92 -7.25
N SER A 576 -45.50 -34.28 -7.48
CA SER A 576 -44.54 -34.72 -8.51
C SER A 576 -43.25 -35.20 -7.84
N ILE A 577 -43.05 -36.51 -7.80
CA ILE A 577 -41.92 -37.16 -7.14
C ILE A 577 -40.96 -37.75 -8.17
N ARG A 578 -39.71 -37.29 -8.12
CA ARG A 578 -38.63 -37.73 -9.00
C ARG A 578 -37.57 -38.47 -8.20
N GLY A 579 -37.27 -39.68 -8.64
CA GLY A 579 -36.17 -40.51 -8.15
C GLY A 579 -34.81 -39.98 -8.57
N ASN A 580 -33.80 -40.80 -8.31
CA ASN A 580 -32.42 -40.64 -8.76
C ASN A 580 -31.98 -41.91 -9.51
N ASN A 581 -30.67 -42.13 -9.64
CA ASN A 581 -30.15 -43.30 -10.38
C ASN A 581 -30.00 -44.56 -9.50
N LEU A 582 -30.55 -44.56 -8.28
CA LEU A 582 -30.57 -45.70 -7.37
C LEU A 582 -31.89 -46.44 -7.49
N ALA A 583 -31.95 -47.68 -7.03
CA ALA A 583 -33.23 -48.35 -6.79
C ALA A 583 -34.05 -47.56 -5.75
N ASN A 584 -35.10 -46.89 -6.21
CA ASN A 584 -35.93 -46.02 -5.40
C ASN A 584 -37.25 -46.68 -5.04
N TYR A 585 -37.71 -46.44 -3.81
CA TYR A 585 -39.08 -46.70 -3.40
C TYR A 585 -39.81 -45.36 -3.33
N ILE A 586 -40.74 -45.14 -4.26
CA ILE A 586 -41.51 -43.90 -4.38
C ILE A 586 -42.99 -44.23 -4.15
N ARG A 587 -43.63 -43.48 -3.25
CA ARG A 587 -45.05 -43.63 -2.93
C ARG A 587 -45.75 -42.28 -2.99
N GLY A 588 -46.77 -42.15 -3.84
CA GLY A 588 -47.55 -40.93 -4.05
C GLY A 588 -48.48 -40.60 -2.88
N SER A 589 -49.35 -41.57 -2.52
CA SER A 589 -50.34 -41.55 -1.45
C SER A 589 -51.76 -41.17 -1.91
N ALA A 590 -52.15 -39.90 -1.87
CA ALA A 590 -53.48 -39.50 -2.36
C ALA A 590 -53.33 -38.22 -3.17
N GLY A 591 -54.24 -37.98 -4.12
CA GLY A 591 -54.07 -36.95 -5.14
C GLY A 591 -53.55 -37.55 -6.45
N ASP A 592 -53.74 -36.81 -7.55
CA ASP A 592 -53.27 -37.25 -8.87
C ASP A 592 -51.73 -37.06 -8.96
N ASP A 593 -50.96 -38.12 -8.72
CA ASP A 593 -49.51 -38.04 -8.57
C ASP A 593 -48.71 -38.31 -9.86
N TYR A 594 -47.53 -37.70 -9.98
CA TYR A 594 -46.55 -37.94 -11.04
C TYR A 594 -45.26 -38.53 -10.47
N LEU A 595 -45.05 -39.83 -10.67
CA LEU A 595 -43.94 -40.59 -10.11
C LEU A 595 -42.93 -40.99 -11.20
N TYR A 596 -41.66 -40.61 -11.02
CA TYR A 596 -40.58 -40.92 -11.96
C TYR A 596 -39.45 -41.69 -11.26
N GLY A 597 -39.16 -42.93 -11.68
CA GLY A 597 -38.04 -43.73 -11.16
C GLY A 597 -36.68 -43.36 -11.75
N TYR A 598 -36.67 -42.97 -13.02
CA TYR A 598 -35.46 -42.74 -13.84
C TYR A 598 -34.63 -43.99 -14.11
N SER A 599 -33.62 -44.28 -13.30
CA SER A 599 -32.72 -45.41 -13.52
C SER A 599 -32.58 -46.16 -12.22
N GLY A 600 -32.65 -47.49 -12.26
CA GLY A 600 -32.63 -48.28 -11.04
C GLY A 600 -33.62 -49.42 -11.18
N ASN A 601 -33.75 -50.24 -10.16
CA ASN A 601 -34.89 -51.16 -10.09
C ASN A 601 -35.87 -50.53 -9.13
N ASP A 602 -36.80 -49.75 -9.67
CA ASP A 602 -37.62 -48.85 -8.87
C ASP A 602 -38.93 -49.52 -8.43
N THR A 603 -39.48 -49.06 -7.32
CA THR A 603 -40.83 -49.40 -6.89
C THR A 603 -41.63 -48.11 -6.79
N LEU A 604 -42.57 -47.91 -7.71
CA LEU A 604 -43.46 -46.75 -7.75
C LEU A 604 -44.86 -47.18 -7.31
N THR A 605 -45.43 -46.53 -6.30
CA THR A 605 -46.80 -46.79 -5.81
C THR A 605 -47.60 -45.49 -5.81
N GLY A 606 -48.70 -45.42 -6.57
CA GLY A 606 -49.57 -44.24 -6.59
C GLY A 606 -50.51 -44.17 -5.37
N ASP A 607 -51.12 -45.31 -5.03
CA ASP A 607 -52.17 -45.53 -4.03
C ASP A 607 -53.57 -45.04 -4.46
N GLY A 608 -53.90 -43.75 -4.34
CA GLY A 608 -55.25 -43.23 -4.57
C GLY A 608 -55.32 -42.14 -5.62
N ASP A 609 -56.46 -42.01 -6.29
CA ASP A 609 -56.73 -41.07 -7.40
C ASP A 609 -56.01 -41.46 -8.70
N ASN A 610 -55.87 -40.56 -9.68
CA ASN A 610 -55.36 -40.91 -11.01
C ASN A 610 -53.87 -40.61 -11.14
N ASP A 611 -53.06 -41.66 -11.10
CA ASP A 611 -51.61 -41.49 -11.07
C ASP A 611 -50.93 -41.66 -12.42
N TYR A 612 -49.77 -41.02 -12.56
CA TYR A 612 -48.84 -41.20 -13.66
C TYR A 612 -47.52 -41.80 -13.13
N LEU A 613 -47.24 -43.04 -13.51
CA LEU A 613 -46.05 -43.78 -13.08
C LEU A 613 -45.12 -44.01 -14.27
N ASN A 614 -43.88 -43.55 -14.17
CA ASN A 614 -42.84 -43.77 -15.16
C ASN A 614 -41.59 -44.37 -14.50
N GLY A 615 -41.43 -45.69 -14.63
CA GLY A 615 -40.28 -46.41 -14.07
C GLY A 615 -38.94 -45.96 -14.68
N GLY A 616 -38.95 -45.56 -15.94
CA GLY A 616 -37.73 -45.28 -16.68
C GLY A 616 -37.01 -46.57 -17.09
N THR A 617 -35.72 -46.67 -16.80
CA THR A 617 -34.86 -47.80 -17.15
C THR A 617 -34.59 -48.70 -15.95
N GLY A 618 -34.74 -50.00 -16.16
CA GLY A 618 -34.37 -51.03 -15.19
C GLY A 618 -35.52 -52.00 -14.99
N SER A 619 -35.47 -52.78 -13.90
CA SER A 619 -36.53 -53.73 -13.56
C SER A 619 -37.47 -53.12 -12.53
N ASP A 620 -38.43 -52.34 -13.03
CA ASP A 620 -39.32 -51.54 -12.18
C ASP A 620 -40.61 -52.27 -11.80
N SER A 621 -41.09 -52.01 -10.59
CA SER A 621 -42.39 -52.44 -10.07
C SER A 621 -43.29 -51.23 -9.91
N MET A 622 -44.40 -51.17 -10.65
CA MET A 622 -45.33 -50.03 -10.61
C MET A 622 -46.72 -50.49 -10.18
N TYR A 623 -47.28 -49.82 -9.18
CA TYR A 623 -48.60 -50.08 -8.60
C TYR A 623 -49.38 -48.77 -8.51
N GLY A 624 -50.27 -48.48 -9.46
CA GLY A 624 -51.04 -47.23 -9.46
C GLY A 624 -52.05 -47.18 -8.30
N GLY A 625 -52.89 -48.20 -8.15
CA GLY A 625 -53.78 -48.31 -6.99
C GLY A 625 -55.24 -48.12 -7.38
N SER A 626 -55.96 -47.24 -6.70
CA SER A 626 -57.37 -46.93 -7.00
C SER A 626 -57.48 -45.67 -7.84
N GLY A 627 -58.08 -45.77 -9.03
CA GLY A 627 -58.26 -44.64 -9.94
C GLY A 627 -57.95 -45.05 -11.37
N ASN A 628 -57.78 -44.09 -12.28
CA ASN A 628 -57.41 -44.35 -13.66
C ASN A 628 -55.93 -44.02 -13.90
N ASP A 629 -55.08 -44.98 -13.57
CA ASP A 629 -53.62 -44.79 -13.61
C ASP A 629 -53.03 -44.95 -15.02
N ARG A 630 -51.91 -44.27 -15.24
CA ARG A 630 -51.10 -44.33 -16.47
C ARG A 630 -49.70 -44.83 -16.14
N TYR A 631 -49.22 -45.77 -16.93
CA TYR A 631 -47.90 -46.41 -16.74
C TYR A 631 -47.02 -46.22 -17.97
N ILE A 632 -45.75 -45.86 -17.74
CA ILE A 632 -44.69 -45.85 -18.75
C ILE A 632 -43.54 -46.73 -18.28
N ALA A 633 -43.16 -47.71 -19.10
CA ALA A 633 -42.01 -48.57 -18.89
C ALA A 633 -41.14 -48.63 -20.16
N ILE A 634 -39.82 -48.54 -20.01
CA ILE A 634 -38.89 -48.81 -21.11
C ILE A 634 -38.64 -50.33 -21.16
N LEU A 635 -39.26 -51.00 -22.13
CA LEU A 635 -39.20 -52.45 -22.28
C LEU A 635 -37.79 -52.95 -22.66
N ASN A 636 -36.96 -53.27 -21.67
CA ASN A 636 -35.77 -54.11 -21.84
C ASN A 636 -35.97 -55.48 -21.16
N ARG A 637 -36.73 -56.35 -21.84
CA ARG A 637 -37.11 -57.74 -21.48
C ARG A 637 -38.10 -57.90 -20.33
N MET A 638 -39.32 -58.33 -20.66
CA MET A 638 -40.21 -59.01 -19.72
C MET A 638 -39.52 -60.30 -19.22
N GLN A 639 -39.20 -60.39 -17.93
CA GLN A 639 -39.28 -61.67 -17.22
C GLN A 639 -40.68 -61.75 -16.60
N GLN A 640 -41.48 -62.65 -17.16
CA GLN A 640 -42.71 -63.15 -16.58
C GLN A 640 -42.40 -63.64 -15.15
N VAL A 641 -42.94 -62.99 -14.14
CA VAL A 641 -43.02 -63.58 -12.79
C VAL A 641 -44.41 -64.16 -12.64
N ASP A 642 -44.51 -65.46 -12.93
CA ASP A 642 -45.63 -66.31 -12.53
C ASP A 642 -45.77 -66.24 -11.00
N GLY A 643 -46.82 -65.58 -10.51
CA GLY A 643 -46.94 -65.35 -9.08
C GLY A 643 -48.29 -64.85 -8.56
N LEU A 644 -49.41 -65.01 -9.28
CA LEU A 644 -50.75 -64.76 -8.73
C LEU A 644 -51.75 -65.80 -9.26
N LYS A 645 -51.67 -67.01 -8.70
CA LYS A 645 -52.77 -67.99 -8.73
C LYS A 645 -53.53 -67.94 -7.40
N SER A 646 -54.83 -67.69 -7.51
CA SER A 646 -55.88 -67.75 -6.48
C SER A 646 -55.81 -66.62 -5.43
N ARG A 647 -56.86 -65.85 -5.12
CA ARG A 647 -58.31 -66.10 -5.19
C ARG A 647 -59.04 -64.80 -5.54
N TYR A 648 -60.08 -64.98 -6.34
CA TYR A 648 -61.34 -64.24 -6.47
C TYR A 648 -61.76 -64.26 -7.94
N SER A 649 -62.30 -65.42 -8.34
CA SER A 649 -63.07 -65.56 -9.57
C SER A 649 -64.49 -65.05 -9.31
N LYS A 650 -64.84 -63.89 -9.87
CA LYS A 650 -66.09 -63.65 -10.64
C LYS A 650 -66.19 -62.17 -11.02
N GLY A 651 -66.18 -61.91 -12.32
CA GLY A 651 -66.66 -60.67 -12.92
C GLY A 651 -65.57 -59.68 -13.34
N PHE A 652 -64.87 -59.98 -14.44
CA PHE A 652 -64.36 -58.92 -15.32
C PHE A 652 -64.81 -59.23 -16.74
N SER A 653 -65.85 -58.53 -17.17
CA SER A 653 -66.18 -58.32 -18.58
C SER A 653 -65.19 -57.30 -19.12
N PHE A 654 -64.45 -57.66 -20.17
CA PHE A 654 -63.80 -56.67 -21.01
C PHE A 654 -64.87 -56.03 -21.90
N GLU A 655 -65.39 -54.87 -21.51
CA GLU A 655 -66.08 -53.96 -22.42
C GLU A 655 -65.67 -52.51 -22.11
N ASN A 656 -64.95 -51.94 -23.08
CA ASN A 656 -64.78 -50.52 -23.39
C ASN A 656 -64.41 -49.55 -22.25
N CYS A 657 -63.12 -49.21 -22.18
CA CYS A 657 -62.71 -47.82 -22.09
C CYS A 657 -61.43 -47.58 -22.91
N HIS A 658 -61.51 -46.56 -23.76
CA HIS A 658 -60.47 -46.12 -24.68
C HIS A 658 -59.15 -45.78 -23.96
N ASN A 659 -58.08 -46.52 -24.22
CA ASN A 659 -56.72 -46.06 -23.96
C ASN A 659 -55.94 -46.01 -25.28
N GLN A 660 -55.58 -44.80 -25.69
CA GLN A 660 -54.65 -44.54 -26.77
C GLN A 660 -53.26 -45.05 -26.35
N PHE A 661 -52.89 -46.25 -26.81
CA PHE A 661 -51.49 -46.63 -26.91
C PHE A 661 -50.86 -45.83 -28.05
N ARG A 662 -50.13 -44.76 -27.72
CA ARG A 662 -49.18 -44.16 -28.66
C ARG A 662 -47.81 -44.80 -28.45
N ILE A 663 -47.47 -45.70 -29.35
CA ILE A 663 -46.09 -46.15 -29.57
C ILE A 663 -45.43 -45.06 -30.44
N ALA A 664 -44.45 -44.34 -29.90
CA ALA A 664 -43.51 -43.58 -30.71
C ALA A 664 -42.28 -44.46 -30.95
N ILE A 665 -41.93 -44.67 -32.22
CA ILE A 665 -40.70 -45.35 -32.67
C ILE A 665 -39.56 -44.34 -32.65
#